data_AF-A0A6A5U4F5-F1
#
_entry.id   AF-A0A6A5U4F5-F1
#
_cell.length_a   1.000
_cell.length_b   1.000
_cell.length_c   1.000
_cell.angle_alpha   90.00
_cell.angle_beta   90.00
_cell.angle_gamma   90.00
#
_symmetry.space_group_name_H-M   'P 1'
#
loop_
_entity.id
_entity.type
_entity.pdbx_description
1 polymer ?
#
loop_
_entity_poly.entity_id
_entity_poly.type
_entity_poly.pdbx_seq_one_letter_code
_entity_poly.pdbx_strand_id
1 'polypeptide(L)'
;MFLPKLLALFSATALAQSAAPTLNTLSREISRVESIREIKDLQRTYAHLAQFGRWTSIATLFSPNGTLQWGNTTTHDVSSISSFLLKDAGAMDGINPGSLNTMVIENPVINLAADGLSAKGRWNGLRFSGDGAGATKIQGGIYENEYVRTETGWRISVLHYYAMYEGPYVGGWRNVGGKGIPIIPYHFTPEDSGIVIPPAVGAAPETNASFAELERRVARLNDEDQVRNLMHAHGYYVDRRMWDDVLDLHSENTSVTLVGVANYTGLEGVRKALERMGSQGLTQGIANDHPIFDLVVEVAADGETAVARGLEIGMLGDAGKRTALWEFNVLRHEFVKEGSVWVVRRVESTPLMVANYYKGWGEGGLRPPNTYVPPFLNATGFRSGVSRYTGTRIARREDIEDLTRRLQRSAAYDGAENQSHAYGYFLDDIDCARMGALFAKNGHKASPFAGFFITPERISKACAASYGTNRSALRTSISFHWRPQPVVLVSHDGRSATLRARLLQPSTSATKAGIFNNAIYHDQMVLEDGKWRLWSITIDEYYWTSSTWEGGWADAKPRNASAPDPQPPGWTKKFPPDVSIKDVGERESTFRGGSGNNLVSGRVPEFYWPGCVPCWVKPEWSLERNGYQEPPTGPRSGNRTVGRRGV
;
A
#
# COMPACT_ATOMS: atom_id res chain seq x y z
N MET A 1 22.68 63.24 6.22
CA MET A 1 22.78 62.99 4.77
C MET A 1 23.23 61.55 4.59
N PHE A 2 22.32 60.63 4.27
CA PHE A 2 22.60 59.20 4.13
C PHE A 2 21.93 58.66 2.86
N LEU A 3 22.68 57.95 2.02
CA LEU A 3 22.13 57.27 0.84
C LEU A 3 21.56 55.91 1.25
N PRO A 4 20.34 55.54 0.81
CA PRO A 4 19.90 54.15 0.85
C PRO A 4 20.63 53.36 -0.24
N LYS A 5 21.16 52.17 0.10
CA LYS A 5 21.63 51.21 -0.91
C LYS A 5 20.42 50.52 -1.54
N LEU A 6 20.27 50.62 -2.86
CA LEU A 6 19.39 49.69 -3.59
C LEU A 6 19.98 48.28 -3.49
N LEU A 7 19.24 47.35 -2.89
CA LEU A 7 19.42 45.93 -3.16
C LEU A 7 18.61 45.58 -4.41
N ALA A 8 19.30 45.23 -5.50
CA ALA A 8 18.65 44.71 -6.69
C ALA A 8 18.19 43.27 -6.42
N LEU A 9 16.88 43.08 -6.20
CA LEU A 9 16.24 41.77 -6.19
C LEU A 9 16.23 41.20 -7.61
N PHE A 10 17.27 40.44 -7.96
CA PHE A 10 17.26 39.62 -9.17
C PHE A 10 16.29 38.45 -8.99
N SER A 11 15.04 38.63 -9.40
CA SER A 11 14.04 37.57 -9.54
C SER A 11 14.46 36.58 -10.64
N ALA A 12 15.34 35.65 -10.29
CA ALA A 12 15.81 34.58 -11.18
C ALA A 12 14.74 33.50 -11.39
N THR A 13 13.62 33.86 -12.04
CA THR A 13 12.64 32.90 -12.57
C THR A 13 13.21 32.20 -13.81
N ALA A 14 14.27 31.43 -13.60
CA ALA A 14 14.81 30.51 -14.60
C ALA A 14 13.84 29.34 -14.76
N LEU A 15 12.82 29.53 -15.61
CA LEU A 15 12.08 28.42 -16.20
C LEU A 15 13.09 27.53 -16.92
N ALA A 16 13.46 26.41 -16.28
CA ALA A 16 14.32 25.40 -16.86
C ALA A 16 13.54 24.72 -18.01
N GLN A 17 13.64 25.32 -19.20
CA GLN A 17 12.97 24.86 -20.40
C GLN A 17 13.57 23.51 -20.81
N SER A 18 12.96 22.43 -20.34
CA SER A 18 13.46 21.06 -20.46
C SER A 18 13.74 20.74 -21.91
N ALA A 19 14.99 20.39 -22.22
CA ALA A 19 15.38 19.94 -23.56
C ALA A 19 14.49 18.75 -23.97
N ALA A 20 14.11 18.70 -25.25
CA ALA A 20 13.24 17.66 -25.76
C ALA A 20 13.83 16.26 -25.47
N PRO A 21 13.01 15.27 -25.10
CA PRO A 21 13.51 13.97 -24.65
C PRO A 21 14.26 13.27 -25.80
N THR A 22 15.46 12.81 -25.49
CA THR A 22 16.29 11.95 -26.36
C THR A 22 16.21 10.50 -25.92
N LEU A 23 16.61 9.56 -26.79
CA LEU A 23 16.65 8.14 -26.47
C LEU A 23 17.56 7.84 -25.25
N ASN A 24 18.71 8.53 -25.15
CA ASN A 24 19.62 8.46 -24.00
C ASN A 24 18.92 8.87 -22.70
N THR A 25 18.27 10.04 -22.68
CA THR A 25 17.53 10.50 -21.49
C THR A 25 16.39 9.56 -21.13
N LEU A 26 15.60 9.10 -22.11
CA LEU A 26 14.50 8.16 -21.86
C LEU A 26 15.02 6.83 -21.29
N SER A 27 16.11 6.28 -21.84
CA SER A 27 16.74 5.06 -21.34
C SER A 27 17.23 5.21 -19.89
N ARG A 28 17.75 6.40 -19.52
CA ARG A 28 18.15 6.71 -18.14
C ARG A 28 16.93 6.78 -17.21
N GLU A 29 15.89 7.53 -17.58
CA GLU A 29 14.72 7.71 -16.71
C GLU A 29 13.89 6.41 -16.55
N ILE A 30 13.77 5.57 -17.61
CA ILE A 30 13.18 4.22 -17.49
C ILE A 30 13.93 3.41 -16.42
N SER A 31 15.27 3.42 -16.48
CA SER A 31 16.13 2.69 -15.54
C SER A 31 16.07 3.24 -14.11
N ARG A 32 15.58 4.48 -13.92
CA ARG A 32 15.33 5.10 -12.59
C ARG A 32 13.94 4.74 -12.05
N VAL A 33 12.91 4.64 -12.90
CA VAL A 33 11.58 4.13 -12.49
C VAL A 33 11.62 2.63 -12.17
N GLU A 34 12.28 1.82 -13.01
CA GLU A 34 12.52 0.39 -12.74
C GLU A 34 13.22 0.18 -11.38
N SER A 35 14.17 1.06 -11.02
CA SER A 35 14.89 1.00 -9.74
C SER A 35 13.97 1.12 -8.52
N ILE A 36 12.90 1.95 -8.58
CA ILE A 36 11.94 2.06 -7.47
C ILE A 36 11.19 0.72 -7.26
N ARG A 37 10.83 0.04 -8.34
CA ARG A 37 10.16 -1.27 -8.27
C ARG A 37 11.11 -2.37 -7.79
N GLU A 38 12.35 -2.37 -8.27
CA GLU A 38 13.41 -3.27 -7.81
C GLU A 38 13.69 -3.13 -6.31
N ILE A 39 13.79 -1.89 -5.79
CA ILE A 39 13.96 -1.63 -4.35
C ILE A 39 12.74 -2.13 -3.55
N LYS A 40 11.52 -1.88 -4.05
CA LYS A 40 10.29 -2.30 -3.35
C LYS A 40 10.16 -3.83 -3.30
N ASP A 41 10.36 -4.51 -4.42
CA ASP A 41 10.21 -5.96 -4.48
C ASP A 41 11.39 -6.71 -3.84
N LEU A 42 12.58 -6.10 -3.75
CA LEU A 42 13.68 -6.57 -2.89
C LEU A 42 13.25 -6.65 -1.42
N GLN A 43 12.56 -5.62 -0.93
CA GLN A 43 12.05 -5.60 0.45
C GLN A 43 10.92 -6.60 0.68
N ARG A 44 9.97 -6.71 -0.25
CA ARG A 44 8.88 -7.70 -0.18
C ARG A 44 9.40 -9.14 -0.26
N THR A 45 10.47 -9.36 -1.01
CA THR A 45 11.16 -10.67 -1.08
C THR A 45 11.75 -11.06 0.29
N TYR A 46 12.19 -10.10 1.11
CA TYR A 46 12.60 -10.37 2.50
C TYR A 46 11.45 -11.01 3.30
N ALA A 47 10.26 -10.40 3.26
CA ALA A 47 9.08 -10.90 3.97
C ALA A 47 8.64 -12.29 3.47
N HIS A 48 8.58 -12.48 2.15
CA HIS A 48 8.29 -13.79 1.54
C HIS A 48 9.29 -14.88 1.95
N LEU A 49 10.58 -14.59 1.97
CA LEU A 49 11.61 -15.55 2.38
C LEU A 49 11.56 -15.84 3.89
N ALA A 50 11.22 -14.84 4.71
CA ALA A 50 11.07 -14.99 6.16
C ALA A 50 9.89 -15.88 6.52
N GLN A 51 8.81 -15.86 5.72
CA GLN A 51 7.63 -16.71 5.89
C GLN A 51 7.94 -18.22 5.88
N PHE A 52 9.05 -18.62 5.27
CA PHE A 52 9.51 -20.02 5.15
C PHE A 52 10.96 -20.20 5.65
N GLY A 53 11.39 -19.37 6.61
CA GLY A 53 12.70 -19.43 7.26
C GLY A 53 13.92 -19.50 6.34
N ARG A 54 13.87 -18.84 5.17
CA ARG A 54 14.97 -18.86 4.17
C ARG A 54 16.07 -17.85 4.52
N TRP A 55 16.61 -17.92 5.75
CA TRP A 55 17.50 -16.93 6.36
C TRP A 55 18.75 -16.61 5.52
N THR A 56 19.39 -17.62 4.94
CA THR A 56 20.57 -17.43 4.09
C THR A 56 20.22 -16.73 2.78
N SER A 57 19.03 -16.99 2.21
CA SER A 57 18.53 -16.28 1.02
C SER A 57 18.17 -14.82 1.34
N ILE A 58 17.64 -14.53 2.53
CA ILE A 58 17.44 -13.15 3.00
C ILE A 58 18.78 -12.43 3.12
N ALA A 59 19.80 -13.08 3.67
CA ALA A 59 21.11 -12.46 3.81
C ALA A 59 21.74 -12.11 2.44
N THR A 60 21.47 -12.88 1.38
CA THR A 60 21.90 -12.53 0.01
C THR A 60 21.17 -11.35 -0.63
N LEU A 61 20.12 -10.80 0.01
CA LEU A 61 19.49 -9.53 -0.40
C LEU A 61 20.34 -8.30 -0.01
N PHE A 62 21.26 -8.47 0.95
CA PHE A 62 22.20 -7.43 1.36
C PHE A 62 23.39 -7.32 0.39
N SER A 63 24.09 -6.19 0.43
CA SER A 63 25.41 -6.09 -0.22
C SER A 63 26.45 -6.94 0.54
N PRO A 64 27.61 -7.28 -0.05
CA PRO A 64 28.60 -8.13 0.62
C PRO A 64 29.06 -7.60 1.99
N ASN A 65 29.14 -6.27 2.13
CA ASN A 65 29.45 -5.57 3.38
C ASN A 65 28.20 -4.92 4.01
N GLY A 66 27.01 -5.44 3.69
CA GLY A 66 25.74 -4.93 4.17
C GLY A 66 25.61 -5.05 5.68
N THR A 67 24.77 -4.21 6.28
CA THR A 67 24.63 -4.08 7.73
C THR A 67 23.17 -4.27 8.15
N LEU A 68 22.94 -5.06 9.19
CA LEU A 68 21.65 -5.19 9.86
C LEU A 68 21.77 -4.59 11.27
N GLN A 69 20.89 -3.64 11.57
CA GLN A 69 20.71 -2.98 12.87
C GLN A 69 19.31 -3.29 13.38
N TRP A 70 19.20 -3.98 14.52
CA TRP A 70 17.95 -4.47 15.09
C TRP A 70 17.96 -4.29 16.60
N GLY A 71 17.32 -3.22 17.09
CA GLY A 71 17.45 -2.80 18.48
C GLY A 71 18.90 -2.48 18.84
N ASN A 72 19.45 -3.18 19.85
CA ASN A 72 20.84 -3.00 20.29
C ASN A 72 21.85 -3.90 19.56
N THR A 73 21.43 -4.69 18.57
CA THR A 73 22.32 -5.56 17.80
C THR A 73 22.64 -4.95 16.44
N THR A 74 23.93 -4.71 16.18
CA THR A 74 24.47 -4.47 14.86
C THR A 74 25.22 -5.72 14.40
N THR A 75 25.00 -6.15 13.16
CA THR A 75 25.78 -7.19 12.51
C THR A 75 26.03 -6.82 11.05
N HIS A 76 27.10 -7.34 10.47
CA HIS A 76 27.57 -7.04 9.12
C HIS A 76 27.72 -8.34 8.34
N ASP A 77 27.89 -8.27 7.02
CA ASP A 77 28.16 -9.44 6.16
C ASP A 77 27.03 -10.49 6.06
N VAL A 78 27.02 -11.24 4.97
CA VAL A 78 25.96 -12.22 4.64
C VAL A 78 25.91 -13.38 5.65
N SER A 79 27.04 -13.82 6.19
CA SER A 79 27.13 -14.93 7.13
C SER A 79 26.60 -14.54 8.51
N SER A 80 27.05 -13.40 9.04
CA SER A 80 26.63 -12.94 10.37
C SER A 80 25.17 -12.45 10.37
N ILE A 81 24.69 -11.84 9.27
CA ILE A 81 23.26 -11.54 9.06
C ILE A 81 22.42 -12.83 9.03
N SER A 82 22.81 -13.85 8.25
CA SER A 82 22.09 -15.13 8.22
C SER A 82 22.05 -15.81 9.60
N SER A 83 23.14 -15.68 10.38
CA SER A 83 23.26 -16.23 11.73
C SER A 83 22.39 -15.49 12.74
N PHE A 84 22.28 -14.17 12.62
CA PHE A 84 21.38 -13.36 13.44
C PHE A 84 19.91 -13.72 13.18
N LEU A 85 19.49 -13.80 11.92
CA LEU A 85 18.10 -14.05 11.53
C LEU A 85 17.62 -15.43 11.99
N LEU A 86 18.45 -16.47 11.82
CA LEU A 86 18.19 -17.81 12.35
C LEU A 86 18.00 -17.80 13.88
N LYS A 87 18.83 -17.04 14.60
CA LYS A 87 18.79 -16.93 16.07
C LYS A 87 17.57 -16.14 16.59
N ASP A 88 17.17 -15.07 15.91
CA ASP A 88 16.02 -14.24 16.29
C ASP A 88 14.68 -14.94 16.01
N ALA A 89 14.60 -15.81 15.00
CA ALA A 89 13.45 -16.69 14.78
C ALA A 89 13.38 -17.85 15.79
N GLY A 90 14.48 -18.55 16.04
CA GLY A 90 14.49 -19.74 16.90
C GLY A 90 13.52 -20.81 16.37
N ALA A 91 12.62 -21.30 17.23
CA ALA A 91 11.55 -22.24 16.83
C ALA A 91 10.36 -21.55 16.12
N MET A 92 10.28 -20.22 16.13
CA MET A 92 9.24 -19.45 15.45
C MET A 92 9.66 -19.11 14.01
N ASP A 93 9.94 -20.14 13.23
CA ASP A 93 10.56 -20.04 11.89
C ASP A 93 9.60 -20.22 10.71
N GLY A 94 8.39 -20.75 10.95
CA GLY A 94 7.43 -21.10 9.90
C GLY A 94 7.82 -22.37 9.11
N ILE A 95 8.74 -23.18 9.65
CA ILE A 95 9.19 -24.46 9.08
C ILE A 95 8.78 -25.62 10.01
N ASN A 96 8.93 -25.45 11.33
CA ASN A 96 8.56 -26.49 12.29
C ASN A 96 7.04 -26.73 12.28
N PRO A 97 6.56 -27.98 12.43
CA PRO A 97 5.11 -28.28 12.41
C PRO A 97 4.34 -27.49 13.48
N GLY A 98 3.42 -26.63 13.04
CA GLY A 98 2.63 -25.76 13.93
C GLY A 98 3.28 -24.41 14.27
N SER A 99 4.54 -24.19 13.90
CA SER A 99 5.16 -22.85 14.01
C SER A 99 4.56 -21.86 13.00
N LEU A 100 4.71 -20.57 13.31
CA LEU A 100 4.30 -19.44 12.46
C LEU A 100 5.42 -18.42 12.41
N ASN A 101 5.63 -17.82 11.23
CA ASN A 101 6.48 -16.64 11.08
C ASN A 101 6.02 -15.72 9.93
N THR A 102 4.82 -15.14 10.03
CA THR A 102 4.36 -14.15 9.04
C THR A 102 4.93 -12.78 9.37
N MET A 103 5.77 -12.24 8.50
CA MET A 103 6.28 -10.87 8.56
C MET A 103 5.67 -10.06 7.42
N VAL A 104 5.29 -8.82 7.70
CA VAL A 104 4.81 -7.83 6.74
C VAL A 104 5.75 -6.63 6.75
N ILE A 105 6.17 -6.18 5.56
CA ILE A 105 7.01 -4.98 5.38
C ILE A 105 6.40 -4.11 4.28
N GLU A 106 5.45 -3.25 4.67
CA GLU A 106 4.64 -2.45 3.75
C GLU A 106 4.68 -0.95 4.09
N ASN A 107 3.83 -0.15 3.43
CA ASN A 107 3.82 1.31 3.53
C ASN A 107 5.16 1.98 3.11
N PRO A 108 5.75 1.64 1.93
CA PRO A 108 6.98 2.26 1.46
C PRO A 108 6.88 3.79 1.29
N VAL A 109 7.82 4.52 1.88
CA VAL A 109 8.26 5.83 1.38
C VAL A 109 9.70 5.68 0.92
N ILE A 110 9.94 5.81 -0.39
CA ILE A 110 11.24 5.62 -1.05
C ILE A 110 11.71 6.94 -1.68
N ASN A 111 13.00 7.22 -1.58
CA ASN A 111 13.67 8.29 -2.32
C ASN A 111 14.94 7.76 -2.98
N LEU A 112 15.00 7.82 -4.31
CA LEU A 112 16.19 7.51 -5.11
C LEU A 112 17.17 8.69 -5.09
N ALA A 113 18.47 8.44 -5.09
CA ALA A 113 19.46 9.51 -5.22
C ALA A 113 19.49 10.10 -6.64
N ALA A 114 20.06 11.31 -6.76
CA ALA A 114 20.13 12.02 -8.03
C ALA A 114 21.13 11.40 -9.04
N ASP A 115 22.01 10.51 -8.59
CA ASP A 115 22.86 9.66 -9.43
C ASP A 115 22.13 8.38 -9.93
N GLY A 116 21.19 7.84 -9.13
CA GLY A 116 20.52 6.56 -9.40
C GLY A 116 21.32 5.33 -8.96
N LEU A 117 22.32 5.52 -8.07
CA LEU A 117 23.21 4.48 -7.55
C LEU A 117 22.92 4.11 -6.09
N SER A 118 22.25 5.00 -5.34
CA SER A 118 21.78 4.75 -3.98
C SER A 118 20.32 5.18 -3.78
N ALA A 119 19.68 4.68 -2.73
CA ALA A 119 18.33 5.08 -2.32
C ALA A 119 18.13 4.91 -0.81
N LYS A 120 17.11 5.57 -0.27
CA LYS A 120 16.61 5.35 1.10
C LYS A 120 15.14 4.94 1.08
N GLY A 121 14.71 4.19 2.08
CA GLY A 121 13.33 3.69 2.17
C GLY A 121 12.86 3.44 3.59
N ARG A 122 11.71 4.03 3.94
CA ARG A 122 11.00 3.82 5.21
C ARG A 122 9.88 2.81 4.99
N TRP A 123 9.73 1.88 5.93
CA TRP A 123 8.66 0.88 5.91
C TRP A 123 8.05 0.67 7.29
N ASN A 124 6.77 0.30 7.34
CA ASN A 124 6.11 -0.20 8.53
C ASN A 124 6.36 -1.71 8.64
N GLY A 125 6.72 -2.18 9.84
CA GLY A 125 6.96 -3.59 10.13
C GLY A 125 5.95 -4.17 11.12
N LEU A 126 5.43 -5.37 10.84
CA LEU A 126 4.59 -6.16 11.74
C LEU A 126 4.91 -7.65 11.53
N ARG A 127 5.06 -8.39 12.62
CA ARG A 127 5.42 -9.81 12.60
C ARG A 127 4.54 -10.58 13.58
N PHE A 128 4.02 -11.70 13.11
CA PHE A 128 3.24 -12.68 13.84
C PHE A 128 4.03 -14.00 13.88
N SER A 129 4.41 -14.42 15.08
CA SER A 129 5.30 -15.56 15.29
C SER A 129 4.77 -16.48 16.40
N GLY A 130 5.06 -17.77 16.28
CA GLY A 130 4.76 -18.79 17.29
C GLY A 130 5.51 -20.09 17.01
N ASP A 131 5.73 -20.91 18.02
CA ASP A 131 6.61 -22.09 17.94
C ASP A 131 5.87 -23.42 17.74
N GLY A 132 4.54 -23.44 17.86
CA GLY A 132 3.72 -24.65 17.84
C GLY A 132 3.64 -25.37 19.21
N ALA A 133 4.34 -24.87 20.23
CA ALA A 133 4.40 -25.42 21.58
C ALA A 133 3.81 -24.47 22.65
N GLY A 134 3.12 -23.41 22.21
CA GLY A 134 2.40 -22.45 23.05
C GLY A 134 3.04 -21.06 23.11
N ALA A 135 4.32 -20.90 22.76
CA ALA A 135 4.96 -19.59 22.76
C ALA A 135 4.54 -18.78 21.52
N THR A 136 4.39 -17.47 21.70
CA THR A 136 3.97 -16.55 20.65
C THR A 136 4.68 -15.20 20.80
N LYS A 137 4.89 -14.53 19.67
CA LYS A 137 5.39 -13.14 19.62
C LYS A 137 4.64 -12.38 18.54
N ILE A 138 4.10 -11.22 18.92
CA ILE A 138 3.67 -10.16 18.02
C ILE A 138 4.69 -9.04 18.19
N GLN A 139 5.25 -8.52 17.10
CA GLN A 139 6.25 -7.46 17.14
C GLN A 139 6.03 -6.49 15.97
N GLY A 140 6.23 -5.19 16.18
CA GLY A 140 6.18 -4.22 15.10
C GLY A 140 6.98 -2.95 15.37
N GLY A 141 7.21 -2.19 14.29
CA GLY A 141 8.24 -1.16 14.26
C GLY A 141 8.32 -0.41 12.94
N ILE A 142 9.41 0.34 12.79
CA ILE A 142 9.74 1.13 11.59
C ILE A 142 11.09 0.66 11.07
N TYR A 143 11.18 0.41 9.77
CA TYR A 143 12.46 0.26 9.07
C TYR A 143 12.88 1.61 8.49
N GLU A 144 14.16 1.98 8.62
CA GLU A 144 14.82 3.04 7.86
C GLU A 144 16.02 2.42 7.14
N ASN A 145 15.81 2.05 5.88
CA ASN A 145 16.75 1.24 5.12
C ASN A 145 17.49 2.07 4.08
N GLU A 146 18.73 1.70 3.82
CA GLU A 146 19.56 2.23 2.73
C GLU A 146 19.83 1.12 1.72
N TYR A 147 19.82 1.50 0.44
CA TYR A 147 19.97 0.59 -0.68
C TYR A 147 21.08 1.08 -1.62
N VAL A 148 21.81 0.13 -2.20
CA VAL A 148 22.89 0.37 -3.16
C VAL A 148 22.66 -0.43 -4.44
N ARG A 149 22.92 0.20 -5.58
CA ARG A 149 22.89 -0.44 -6.90
C ARG A 149 24.20 -1.18 -7.13
N THR A 150 24.12 -2.47 -7.47
CA THR A 150 25.27 -3.30 -7.85
C THR A 150 25.20 -3.67 -9.33
N GLU A 151 26.23 -4.32 -9.87
CA GLU A 151 26.22 -4.88 -11.23
C GLU A 151 25.11 -5.94 -11.46
N THR A 152 24.54 -6.50 -10.38
CA THR A 152 23.57 -7.62 -10.44
C THR A 152 22.16 -7.25 -9.97
N GLY A 153 21.90 -5.98 -9.68
CA GLY A 153 20.64 -5.48 -9.11
C GLY A 153 20.83 -4.63 -7.86
N TRP A 154 19.72 -4.16 -7.28
CA TRP A 154 19.72 -3.45 -5.99
C TRP A 154 19.95 -4.41 -4.82
N ARG A 155 20.69 -3.95 -3.81
CA ARG A 155 20.96 -4.66 -2.56
C ARG A 155 20.75 -3.74 -1.37
N ILE A 156 20.40 -4.32 -0.23
CA ILE A 156 20.29 -3.60 1.04
C ILE A 156 21.73 -3.29 1.53
N SER A 157 22.09 -2.01 1.65
CA SER A 157 23.36 -1.61 2.30
C SER A 157 23.19 -1.52 3.81
N VAL A 158 22.06 -0.98 4.28
CA VAL A 158 21.68 -0.93 5.69
C VAL A 158 20.21 -1.32 5.85
N LEU A 159 19.91 -2.26 6.73
CA LEU A 159 18.58 -2.43 7.32
C LEU A 159 18.62 -1.91 8.74
N HIS A 160 17.85 -0.88 9.08
CA HIS A 160 17.73 -0.37 10.45
C HIS A 160 16.30 -0.52 10.94
N TYR A 161 16.06 -1.50 11.82
CA TYR A 161 14.76 -1.76 12.41
C TYR A 161 14.63 -1.17 13.83
N TYR A 162 13.77 -0.17 13.94
CA TYR A 162 13.34 0.45 15.19
C TYR A 162 12.08 -0.26 15.71
N ALA A 163 12.26 -1.19 16.66
CA ALA A 163 11.14 -1.83 17.35
C ALA A 163 10.31 -0.80 18.13
N MET A 164 9.00 -0.71 17.84
CA MET A 164 8.06 0.19 18.51
C MET A 164 7.21 -0.54 19.56
N TYR A 165 6.79 -1.77 19.25
CA TYR A 165 5.91 -2.55 20.12
C TYR A 165 6.14 -4.06 20.01
N GLU A 166 5.89 -4.78 21.11
CA GLU A 166 5.95 -6.23 21.16
C GLU A 166 5.10 -6.83 22.30
N GLY A 167 4.82 -8.13 22.20
CA GLY A 167 4.24 -8.95 23.28
C GLY A 167 3.78 -10.32 22.80
N PRO A 168 3.39 -11.23 23.70
CA PRO A 168 2.80 -12.52 23.34
C PRO A 168 1.34 -12.37 22.85
N TYR A 169 0.76 -13.46 22.37
CA TYR A 169 -0.67 -13.50 22.03
C TYR A 169 -1.55 -13.29 23.26
N VAL A 170 -1.31 -14.02 24.36
CA VAL A 170 -2.11 -13.88 25.58
C VAL A 170 -1.81 -12.53 26.25
N GLY A 171 -2.80 -11.64 26.28
CA GLY A 171 -2.67 -10.28 26.83
C GLY A 171 -2.04 -9.23 25.89
N GLY A 172 -1.66 -9.62 24.67
CA GLY A 172 -1.34 -8.72 23.55
C GLY A 172 -0.04 -7.92 23.66
N TRP A 173 0.28 -7.18 22.59
CA TRP A 173 1.47 -6.32 22.53
C TRP A 173 1.28 -4.97 23.21
N ARG A 174 2.39 -4.38 23.65
CA ARG A 174 2.53 -3.02 24.22
C ARG A 174 3.76 -2.33 23.62
N ASN A 175 3.97 -1.06 23.94
CA ASN A 175 5.22 -0.36 23.60
C ASN A 175 6.43 -1.15 24.13
N VAL A 176 7.52 -1.23 23.37
CA VAL A 176 8.73 -1.95 23.80
C VAL A 176 9.23 -1.47 25.16
N GLY A 177 9.38 -2.40 26.12
CA GLY A 177 9.74 -2.10 27.50
C GLY A 177 8.72 -1.28 28.30
N GLY A 178 7.44 -1.27 27.91
CA GLY A 178 6.34 -0.68 28.70
C GLY A 178 6.38 0.84 28.89
N LYS A 179 7.12 1.56 28.04
CA LYS A 179 7.45 2.98 28.20
C LYS A 179 7.04 3.82 26.99
N GLY A 180 7.19 5.15 27.08
CA GLY A 180 6.99 6.04 25.94
C GLY A 180 8.05 5.80 24.85
N ILE A 181 7.63 5.76 23.58
CA ILE A 181 8.49 5.50 22.41
C ILE A 181 8.76 6.78 21.61
N PRO A 182 9.97 6.97 21.06
CA PRO A 182 10.36 8.21 20.40
C PRO A 182 9.68 8.41 19.04
N ILE A 183 9.89 9.58 18.45
CA ILE A 183 9.78 9.78 17.00
C ILE A 183 11.03 9.19 16.34
N ILE A 184 10.84 8.39 15.28
CA ILE A 184 11.96 7.87 14.49
C ILE A 184 12.36 8.92 13.45
N PRO A 185 13.66 9.31 13.36
CA PRO A 185 14.13 10.27 12.38
C PRO A 185 13.70 9.90 10.96
N TYR A 186 13.25 10.89 10.20
CA TYR A 186 12.79 10.71 8.82
C TYR A 186 13.97 10.94 7.88
N HIS A 187 14.13 10.09 6.87
CA HIS A 187 15.05 10.38 5.77
C HIS A 187 14.49 11.41 4.75
N PHE A 188 13.22 11.85 4.92
CA PHE A 188 12.49 12.72 3.99
C PHE A 188 11.79 13.90 4.68
N THR A 189 11.68 15.02 3.98
CA THR A 189 10.74 16.12 4.28
C THR A 189 9.41 15.93 3.54
N PRO A 190 8.35 16.71 3.83
CA PRO A 190 7.13 16.71 3.01
C PRO A 190 7.41 16.96 1.53
N GLU A 191 8.36 17.84 1.22
CA GLU A 191 8.82 18.14 -0.14
C GLU A 191 9.49 16.92 -0.79
N ASP A 192 10.43 16.27 -0.10
CA ASP A 192 11.16 15.11 -0.65
C ASP A 192 10.25 13.90 -0.86
N SER A 193 9.26 13.71 0.03
CA SER A 193 8.29 12.62 -0.12
C SER A 193 7.44 12.72 -1.41
N GLY A 194 7.34 13.92 -2.00
CA GLY A 194 6.72 14.15 -3.30
C GLY A 194 7.66 13.93 -4.50
N ILE A 195 8.96 13.70 -4.24
CA ILE A 195 10.04 13.59 -5.23
C ILE A 195 10.72 12.21 -5.08
N VAL A 196 9.98 11.15 -5.41
CA VAL A 196 10.46 9.75 -5.38
C VAL A 196 11.74 9.57 -6.19
N ILE A 197 11.79 10.23 -7.35
CA ILE A 197 12.92 10.25 -8.29
C ILE A 197 13.27 11.73 -8.53
N PRO A 198 14.35 12.26 -7.92
CA PRO A 198 14.81 13.62 -8.19
C PRO A 198 15.39 13.74 -9.61
N PRO A 199 15.48 14.97 -10.16
CA PRO A 199 16.14 15.21 -11.44
C PRO A 199 17.55 14.63 -11.46
N ALA A 200 17.86 13.85 -12.48
CA ALA A 200 19.14 13.15 -12.58
C ALA A 200 20.30 14.10 -12.92
N VAL A 201 21.44 13.92 -12.26
CA VAL A 201 22.64 14.75 -12.44
C VAL A 201 23.39 14.35 -13.72
N GLY A 202 23.94 15.35 -14.41
CA GLY A 202 24.81 15.17 -15.57
C GLY A 202 24.08 14.82 -16.88
N ALA A 203 24.86 14.68 -17.94
CA ALA A 203 24.37 14.19 -19.23
C ALA A 203 23.84 12.76 -19.11
N ALA A 204 22.83 12.40 -19.90
CA ALA A 204 22.40 11.01 -19.98
C ALA A 204 23.43 10.19 -20.78
N PRO A 205 23.91 9.04 -20.27
CA PRO A 205 24.84 8.18 -21.00
C PRO A 205 24.27 7.73 -22.35
N GLU A 206 25.15 7.44 -23.31
CA GLU A 206 24.76 6.85 -24.58
C GLU A 206 24.13 5.47 -24.36
N THR A 207 22.98 5.22 -25.01
CA THR A 207 22.27 3.94 -24.89
C THR A 207 22.37 3.13 -26.18
N ASN A 208 22.70 1.85 -26.02
CA ASN A 208 22.61 0.86 -27.10
C ASN A 208 21.20 0.24 -27.19
N ALA A 209 20.27 0.62 -26.30
CA ALA A 209 18.91 0.09 -26.29
C ALA A 209 18.09 0.63 -27.47
N SER A 210 17.42 -0.27 -28.20
CA SER A 210 16.51 0.14 -29.28
C SER A 210 15.24 0.79 -28.74
N PHE A 211 14.59 1.66 -29.52
CA PHE A 211 13.29 2.22 -29.12
C PHE A 211 12.25 1.12 -28.82
N ALA A 212 12.24 0.04 -29.60
CA ALA A 212 11.34 -1.10 -29.38
C ALA A 212 11.64 -1.88 -28.07
N GLU A 213 12.87 -1.82 -27.56
CA GLU A 213 13.23 -2.37 -26.25
C GLU A 213 12.72 -1.46 -25.13
N LEU A 214 12.96 -0.15 -25.22
CA LEU A 214 12.46 0.84 -24.27
C LEU A 214 10.92 0.86 -24.22
N GLU A 215 10.26 0.74 -25.38
CA GLU A 215 8.80 0.62 -25.49
C GLU A 215 8.26 -0.58 -24.72
N ARG A 216 8.90 -1.74 -24.81
CA ARG A 216 8.51 -2.92 -24.02
C ARG A 216 8.84 -2.79 -22.53
N ARG A 217 9.88 -2.06 -22.14
CA ARG A 217 10.20 -1.80 -20.72
C ARG A 217 9.12 -0.92 -20.07
N VAL A 218 8.71 0.17 -20.73
CA VAL A 218 7.58 1.00 -20.27
C VAL A 218 6.26 0.23 -20.32
N ALA A 219 6.03 -0.61 -21.35
CA ALA A 219 4.84 -1.47 -21.39
C ALA A 219 4.77 -2.41 -20.18
N ARG A 220 5.88 -3.10 -19.81
CA ARG A 220 5.91 -3.95 -18.61
C ARG A 220 5.67 -3.18 -17.31
N LEU A 221 6.15 -1.94 -17.17
CA LEU A 221 5.83 -1.09 -16.02
C LEU A 221 4.33 -0.75 -15.97
N ASN A 222 3.76 -0.31 -17.11
CA ASN A 222 2.34 -0.01 -17.22
C ASN A 222 1.45 -1.25 -17.01
N ASP A 223 1.90 -2.44 -17.41
CA ASP A 223 1.22 -3.72 -17.18
C ASP A 223 1.34 -4.20 -15.73
N GLU A 224 2.48 -3.98 -15.07
CA GLU A 224 2.62 -4.27 -13.64
C GLU A 224 1.63 -3.43 -12.82
N ASP A 225 1.53 -2.13 -13.10
CA ASP A 225 0.56 -1.24 -12.44
C ASP A 225 -0.88 -1.77 -12.60
N GLN A 226 -1.22 -2.31 -13.78
CA GLN A 226 -2.55 -2.88 -14.05
C GLN A 226 -2.79 -4.20 -13.30
N VAL A 227 -1.84 -5.13 -13.32
CA VAL A 227 -1.97 -6.44 -12.62
C VAL A 227 -1.96 -6.24 -11.09
N ARG A 228 -1.16 -5.30 -10.59
CA ARG A 228 -1.11 -4.88 -9.18
C ARG A 228 -2.46 -4.28 -8.74
N ASN A 229 -3.00 -3.33 -9.51
CA ASN A 229 -4.34 -2.77 -9.29
C ASN A 229 -5.44 -3.84 -9.34
N LEU A 230 -5.37 -4.78 -10.30
CA LEU A 230 -6.34 -5.87 -10.46
C LEU A 230 -6.34 -6.81 -9.24
N MET A 231 -5.15 -7.20 -8.75
CA MET A 231 -5.02 -8.04 -7.56
C MET A 231 -5.49 -7.32 -6.29
N HIS A 232 -5.17 -6.03 -6.16
CA HIS A 232 -5.68 -5.21 -5.05
C HIS A 232 -7.21 -5.04 -5.12
N ALA A 233 -7.79 -4.84 -6.31
CA ALA A 233 -9.25 -4.77 -6.51
C ALA A 233 -9.95 -6.09 -6.16
N HIS A 234 -9.42 -7.24 -6.61
CA HIS A 234 -9.89 -8.57 -6.22
C HIS A 234 -10.00 -8.71 -4.69
N GLY A 235 -8.96 -8.32 -3.95
CA GLY A 235 -9.00 -8.34 -2.47
C GLY A 235 -10.13 -7.48 -1.89
N TYR A 236 -10.35 -6.26 -2.40
CA TYR A 236 -11.48 -5.42 -1.93
C TYR A 236 -12.84 -6.07 -2.22
N TYR A 237 -13.01 -6.73 -3.35
CA TYR A 237 -14.29 -7.39 -3.69
C TYR A 237 -14.53 -8.63 -2.81
N VAL A 238 -13.48 -9.38 -2.48
CA VAL A 238 -13.56 -10.50 -1.52
C VAL A 238 -13.99 -10.00 -0.14
N ASP A 239 -13.38 -8.92 0.37
CA ASP A 239 -13.71 -8.34 1.67
C ASP A 239 -15.16 -7.87 1.80
N ARG A 240 -15.73 -7.29 0.73
CA ARG A 240 -17.13 -6.85 0.67
C ARG A 240 -18.12 -8.00 0.38
N ARG A 241 -17.62 -9.22 0.07
CA ARG A 241 -18.38 -10.35 -0.49
C ARG A 241 -19.12 -10.01 -1.79
N MET A 242 -18.49 -9.21 -2.64
CA MET A 242 -18.97 -8.86 -3.98
C MET A 242 -18.58 -9.97 -4.96
N TRP A 243 -19.31 -11.09 -4.94
CA TRP A 243 -18.82 -12.29 -5.64
C TRP A 243 -18.98 -12.23 -7.16
N ASP A 244 -20.06 -11.63 -7.68
CA ASP A 244 -20.19 -11.32 -9.11
C ASP A 244 -19.02 -10.43 -9.60
N ASP A 245 -18.67 -9.42 -8.82
CA ASP A 245 -17.59 -8.47 -9.10
C ASP A 245 -16.22 -9.16 -9.11
N VAL A 246 -16.01 -10.19 -8.27
CA VAL A 246 -14.82 -11.05 -8.38
C VAL A 246 -14.85 -11.85 -9.68
N LEU A 247 -16.02 -12.41 -10.08
CA LEU A 247 -16.14 -13.18 -11.32
C LEU A 247 -15.83 -12.34 -12.57
N ASP A 248 -16.25 -11.07 -12.60
CA ASP A 248 -15.93 -10.12 -13.69
C ASP A 248 -14.41 -9.96 -13.92
N LEU A 249 -13.58 -10.16 -12.89
CA LEU A 249 -12.11 -10.06 -12.98
C LEU A 249 -11.42 -11.31 -13.56
N HIS A 250 -12.13 -12.42 -13.76
CA HIS A 250 -11.54 -13.69 -14.21
C HIS A 250 -11.63 -13.88 -15.73
N SER A 251 -10.85 -14.83 -16.27
CA SER A 251 -11.09 -15.39 -17.61
C SER A 251 -12.13 -16.52 -17.55
N GLU A 252 -12.79 -16.84 -18.66
CA GLU A 252 -13.78 -17.93 -18.69
C GLU A 252 -13.16 -19.29 -18.32
N ASN A 253 -11.92 -19.52 -18.78
CA ASN A 253 -11.11 -20.73 -18.55
C ASN A 253 -10.24 -20.63 -17.28
N THR A 254 -10.73 -19.95 -16.25
CA THR A 254 -10.03 -19.75 -14.98
C THR A 254 -10.01 -21.02 -14.10
N SER A 255 -9.15 -21.04 -13.08
CA SER A 255 -8.99 -22.15 -12.14
C SER A 255 -8.70 -21.64 -10.72
N VAL A 256 -9.16 -22.36 -9.70
CA VAL A 256 -8.94 -22.04 -8.28
C VAL A 256 -8.38 -23.26 -7.56
N THR A 257 -7.15 -23.14 -7.07
CA THR A 257 -6.46 -24.11 -6.22
C THR A 257 -6.41 -23.57 -4.80
N LEU A 258 -7.09 -24.25 -3.87
CA LEU A 258 -6.97 -24.02 -2.43
C LEU A 258 -6.14 -25.18 -1.88
N VAL A 259 -4.84 -24.96 -1.70
CA VAL A 259 -3.84 -26.03 -1.50
C VAL A 259 -4.17 -26.87 -0.27
N GLY A 260 -4.26 -28.19 -0.46
CA GLY A 260 -4.66 -29.14 0.58
C GLY A 260 -6.15 -29.15 0.93
N VAL A 261 -6.99 -28.37 0.22
CA VAL A 261 -8.41 -28.19 0.57
C VAL A 261 -9.37 -28.47 -0.59
N ALA A 262 -9.20 -27.84 -1.75
CA ALA A 262 -10.12 -28.00 -2.89
C ALA A 262 -9.50 -27.49 -4.22
N ASN A 263 -10.04 -27.98 -5.35
CA ASN A 263 -9.73 -27.48 -6.69
C ASN A 263 -11.04 -27.21 -7.45
N TYR A 264 -11.09 -26.11 -8.20
CA TYR A 264 -12.26 -25.71 -8.99
C TYR A 264 -11.85 -25.15 -10.36
N THR A 265 -12.76 -25.22 -11.34
CA THR A 265 -12.54 -24.75 -12.72
C THR A 265 -13.72 -23.94 -13.24
N GLY A 266 -13.44 -22.96 -14.11
CA GLY A 266 -14.43 -22.05 -14.68
C GLY A 266 -15.04 -21.08 -13.65
N LEU A 267 -15.88 -20.16 -14.14
CA LEU A 267 -16.53 -19.13 -13.32
C LEU A 267 -17.48 -19.74 -12.26
N GLU A 268 -18.19 -20.83 -12.57
CA GLU A 268 -18.99 -21.57 -11.57
C GLU A 268 -18.10 -22.17 -10.46
N GLY A 269 -16.89 -22.61 -10.82
CA GLY A 269 -15.88 -23.07 -9.86
C GLY A 269 -15.38 -21.96 -8.93
N VAL A 270 -15.12 -20.77 -9.47
CA VAL A 270 -14.78 -19.58 -8.67
C VAL A 270 -15.95 -19.22 -7.75
N ARG A 271 -17.19 -19.19 -8.26
CA ARG A 271 -18.40 -18.93 -7.45
C ARG A 271 -18.46 -19.86 -6.24
N LYS A 272 -18.33 -21.18 -6.46
CA LYS A 272 -18.30 -22.20 -5.40
C LYS A 272 -17.14 -22.04 -4.42
N ALA A 273 -15.96 -21.63 -4.87
CA ALA A 273 -14.82 -21.35 -3.99
C ALA A 273 -15.10 -20.15 -3.05
N LEU A 274 -15.74 -19.10 -3.58
CA LEU A 274 -16.11 -17.90 -2.84
C LEU A 274 -17.25 -18.15 -1.82
N GLU A 275 -18.25 -18.98 -2.15
CA GLU A 275 -19.37 -19.30 -1.24
C GLU A 275 -18.95 -19.98 0.06
N ARG A 276 -17.73 -20.51 0.12
CA ARG A 276 -17.12 -21.05 1.35
C ARG A 276 -16.89 -19.97 2.42
N MET A 277 -16.77 -18.71 2.01
CA MET A 277 -16.73 -17.55 2.89
C MET A 277 -18.14 -17.02 3.24
N GLY A 278 -19.19 -17.48 2.54
CA GLY A 278 -20.58 -17.12 2.78
C GLY A 278 -21.32 -16.61 1.53
N SER A 279 -22.59 -16.25 1.71
CA SER A 279 -23.44 -15.66 0.67
C SER A 279 -22.90 -14.33 0.14
N GLN A 280 -23.43 -13.88 -1.01
CA GLN A 280 -23.13 -12.54 -1.56
C GLN A 280 -23.61 -11.44 -0.62
N GLY A 281 -22.81 -10.37 -0.52
CA GLY A 281 -23.04 -9.23 0.36
C GLY A 281 -22.58 -9.48 1.79
N LEU A 282 -21.75 -8.58 2.32
CA LEU A 282 -21.37 -8.57 3.74
C LEU A 282 -22.48 -7.90 4.58
N THR A 283 -22.89 -8.55 5.66
CA THR A 283 -23.91 -8.06 6.60
C THR A 283 -23.29 -7.48 7.88
N GLN A 284 -24.02 -6.60 8.57
CA GLN A 284 -23.55 -5.96 9.80
C GLN A 284 -23.18 -7.01 10.87
N GLY A 285 -22.01 -6.84 11.50
CA GLY A 285 -21.50 -7.75 12.52
C GLY A 285 -20.68 -8.93 11.98
N ILE A 286 -20.52 -9.06 10.67
CA ILE A 286 -19.61 -10.01 10.03
C ILE A 286 -18.34 -9.29 9.59
N ALA A 287 -17.18 -9.85 9.94
CA ALA A 287 -15.87 -9.44 9.43
C ALA A 287 -15.39 -10.50 8.43
N ASN A 288 -14.86 -10.07 7.28
CA ASN A 288 -14.44 -10.94 6.19
C ASN A 288 -13.17 -10.37 5.52
N ASP A 289 -12.27 -9.79 6.30
CA ASP A 289 -11.15 -9.07 5.72
C ASP A 289 -10.05 -10.04 5.30
N HIS A 290 -9.62 -9.96 4.05
CA HIS A 290 -8.44 -10.63 3.50
C HIS A 290 -7.45 -9.59 2.94
N PRO A 291 -6.79 -8.77 3.78
CA PRO A 291 -5.82 -7.78 3.31
C PRO A 291 -4.57 -8.46 2.75
N ILE A 292 -4.17 -8.00 1.56
CA ILE A 292 -3.03 -8.49 0.81
C ILE A 292 -1.83 -7.58 1.10
N PHE A 293 -0.71 -8.18 1.45
CA PHE A 293 0.55 -7.52 1.81
C PHE A 293 1.72 -8.05 0.98
N ASP A 294 2.80 -7.27 0.94
CA ASP A 294 4.09 -7.63 0.33
C ASP A 294 3.95 -8.12 -1.12
N LEU A 295 2.99 -7.57 -1.88
CA LEU A 295 2.66 -8.08 -3.21
C LEU A 295 3.80 -7.84 -4.20
N VAL A 296 4.40 -8.91 -4.72
CA VAL A 296 5.34 -8.88 -5.85
C VAL A 296 4.59 -9.25 -7.13
N VAL A 297 4.87 -8.55 -8.23
CA VAL A 297 4.22 -8.75 -9.54
C VAL A 297 5.28 -8.90 -10.63
N GLU A 298 5.26 -10.02 -11.34
CA GLU A 298 6.18 -10.34 -12.44
C GLU A 298 5.37 -10.43 -13.75
N VAL A 299 5.53 -9.44 -14.64
CA VAL A 299 4.97 -9.48 -16.01
C VAL A 299 5.98 -10.18 -16.92
N ALA A 300 5.52 -11.20 -17.65
CA ALA A 300 6.38 -12.01 -18.50
C ALA A 300 6.96 -11.22 -19.68
N ALA A 301 8.00 -11.78 -20.32
CA ALA A 301 8.72 -11.12 -21.40
C ALA A 301 7.90 -10.93 -22.69
N ASP A 302 6.79 -11.66 -22.84
CA ASP A 302 5.81 -11.49 -23.91
C ASP A 302 4.91 -10.26 -23.72
N GLY A 303 4.62 -9.87 -22.46
CA GLY A 303 3.62 -8.87 -22.11
C GLY A 303 2.18 -9.39 -22.10
N GLU A 304 1.96 -10.70 -22.26
CA GLU A 304 0.64 -11.33 -22.38
C GLU A 304 0.28 -12.19 -21.15
N THR A 305 1.28 -12.59 -20.35
CA THR A 305 1.09 -13.31 -19.09
C THR A 305 1.78 -12.60 -17.92
N ALA A 306 1.26 -12.80 -16.70
CA ALA A 306 1.86 -12.28 -15.48
C ALA A 306 1.58 -13.18 -14.27
N VAL A 307 2.40 -13.08 -13.23
CA VAL A 307 2.19 -13.76 -11.94
C VAL A 307 2.31 -12.74 -10.81
N ALA A 308 1.38 -12.77 -9.85
CA ALA A 308 1.48 -12.00 -8.62
C ALA A 308 1.58 -12.93 -7.41
N ARG A 309 2.48 -12.62 -6.47
CA ARG A 309 2.68 -13.38 -5.23
C ARG A 309 2.58 -12.45 -4.03
N GLY A 310 1.77 -12.82 -3.04
CA GLY A 310 1.48 -11.97 -1.88
C GLY A 310 1.30 -12.77 -0.59
N LEU A 311 1.34 -12.05 0.53
CA LEU A 311 0.92 -12.56 1.84
C LEU A 311 -0.51 -12.09 2.11
N GLU A 312 -1.33 -12.89 2.79
CA GLU A 312 -2.68 -12.53 3.20
C GLU A 312 -2.88 -12.87 4.67
N ILE A 313 -3.47 -11.94 5.43
CA ILE A 313 -3.78 -12.13 6.86
C ILE A 313 -5.27 -11.95 7.08
N GLY A 314 -6.01 -13.06 6.97
CA GLY A 314 -7.45 -13.11 7.17
C GLY A 314 -7.86 -12.71 8.59
N MET A 315 -8.71 -11.70 8.72
CA MET A 315 -9.28 -11.20 9.98
C MET A 315 -10.80 -11.38 9.92
N LEU A 316 -11.24 -12.60 10.25
CA LEU A 316 -12.59 -13.09 9.96
C LEU A 316 -13.41 -13.21 11.24
N GLY A 317 -14.73 -13.00 11.19
CA GLY A 317 -15.57 -13.21 12.37
C GLY A 317 -17.06 -12.93 12.20
N ASP A 318 -17.80 -13.28 13.25
CA ASP A 318 -19.23 -13.08 13.44
C ASP A 318 -19.45 -12.65 14.90
N ALA A 319 -19.81 -11.37 15.09
CA ALA A 319 -20.02 -10.78 16.40
C ALA A 319 -21.31 -11.27 17.09
N GLY A 320 -22.32 -11.71 16.31
CA GLY A 320 -23.55 -12.28 16.84
C GLY A 320 -23.33 -13.67 17.46
N LYS A 321 -22.40 -14.45 16.90
CA LYS A 321 -21.96 -15.75 17.45
C LYS A 321 -20.75 -15.64 18.39
N ARG A 322 -20.11 -14.46 18.48
CA ARG A 322 -18.82 -14.23 19.16
C ARG A 322 -17.74 -15.21 18.71
N THR A 323 -17.58 -15.36 17.40
CA THR A 323 -16.55 -16.22 16.79
C THR A 323 -15.63 -15.39 15.92
N ALA A 324 -14.31 -15.51 16.10
CA ALA A 324 -13.30 -14.87 15.25
C ALA A 324 -12.17 -15.84 14.93
N LEU A 325 -11.55 -15.66 13.75
CA LEU A 325 -10.44 -16.47 13.24
C LEU A 325 -9.35 -15.56 12.68
N TRP A 326 -8.10 -15.94 12.91
CA TRP A 326 -6.96 -15.53 12.08
C TRP A 326 -6.75 -16.58 10.98
N GLU A 327 -6.55 -16.15 9.74
CA GLU A 327 -5.92 -16.98 8.70
C GLU A 327 -4.62 -16.33 8.23
N PHE A 328 -3.60 -17.12 7.94
CA PHE A 328 -2.33 -16.68 7.35
C PHE A 328 -2.09 -17.52 6.10
N ASN A 329 -2.19 -16.87 4.94
CA ASN A 329 -2.22 -17.51 3.63
C ASN A 329 -1.13 -16.91 2.72
N VAL A 330 -0.59 -17.71 1.80
CA VAL A 330 0.26 -17.23 0.70
C VAL A 330 -0.50 -17.35 -0.60
N LEU A 331 -0.60 -16.24 -1.33
CA LEU A 331 -1.27 -16.14 -2.61
C LEU A 331 -0.26 -16.21 -3.76
N ARG A 332 -0.58 -16.95 -4.82
CA ARG A 332 0.17 -16.98 -6.09
C ARG A 332 -0.79 -17.01 -7.28
N HIS A 333 -1.18 -15.84 -7.79
CA HIS A 333 -2.17 -15.73 -8.86
C HIS A 333 -1.49 -15.62 -10.23
N GLU A 334 -2.04 -16.27 -11.24
CA GLU A 334 -1.58 -16.18 -12.64
C GLU A 334 -2.63 -15.42 -13.47
N PHE A 335 -2.16 -14.51 -14.31
CA PHE A 335 -2.98 -13.58 -15.08
C PHE A 335 -2.68 -13.73 -16.57
N VAL A 336 -3.69 -13.43 -17.38
CA VAL A 336 -3.57 -13.35 -18.84
C VAL A 336 -4.14 -12.02 -19.33
N LYS A 337 -3.56 -11.46 -20.38
CA LYS A 337 -4.11 -10.32 -21.10
C LYS A 337 -5.10 -10.81 -22.16
N GLU A 338 -6.30 -10.24 -22.15
CA GLU A 338 -7.31 -10.44 -23.18
C GLU A 338 -7.49 -9.11 -23.93
N GLY A 339 -6.83 -9.00 -25.09
CA GLY A 339 -6.77 -7.76 -25.88
C GLY A 339 -5.92 -6.68 -25.22
N SER A 340 -6.55 -5.84 -24.39
CA SER A 340 -5.87 -4.77 -23.63
C SER A 340 -6.24 -4.75 -22.14
N VAL A 341 -6.82 -5.85 -21.64
CA VAL A 341 -7.33 -5.98 -20.26
C VAL A 341 -6.72 -7.21 -19.61
N TRP A 342 -6.14 -7.06 -18.43
CA TRP A 342 -5.64 -8.16 -17.61
C TRP A 342 -6.78 -8.82 -16.83
N VAL A 343 -6.76 -10.16 -16.76
CA VAL A 343 -7.75 -10.96 -16.00
C VAL A 343 -7.13 -12.16 -15.30
N VAL A 344 -7.75 -12.62 -14.21
CA VAL A 344 -7.30 -13.74 -13.36
C VAL A 344 -7.55 -15.08 -14.06
N ARG A 345 -6.47 -15.82 -14.35
CA ARG A 345 -6.50 -17.15 -14.98
C ARG A 345 -6.27 -18.30 -14.00
N ARG A 346 -5.48 -18.08 -12.95
CA ARG A 346 -5.36 -19.02 -11.82
C ARG A 346 -5.34 -18.26 -10.50
N VAL A 347 -6.14 -18.71 -9.56
CA VAL A 347 -6.01 -18.44 -8.13
C VAL A 347 -5.29 -19.63 -7.51
N GLU A 348 -4.20 -19.41 -6.82
CA GLU A 348 -3.59 -20.37 -5.90
C GLU A 348 -3.49 -19.70 -4.53
N SER A 349 -4.19 -20.26 -3.54
CA SER A 349 -4.06 -19.85 -2.14
C SER A 349 -3.58 -21.03 -1.32
N THR A 350 -2.53 -20.79 -0.53
CA THR A 350 -1.86 -21.78 0.31
C THR A 350 -2.02 -21.38 1.76
N PRO A 351 -2.95 -22.00 2.50
CA PRO A 351 -3.07 -21.76 3.93
C PRO A 351 -1.85 -22.31 4.68
N LEU A 352 -1.24 -21.46 5.51
CA LEU A 352 -0.13 -21.83 6.38
C LEU A 352 -0.64 -22.07 7.82
N MET A 353 -1.51 -21.18 8.29
CA MET A 353 -2.03 -21.20 9.65
C MET A 353 -3.47 -20.70 9.67
N VAL A 354 -4.34 -21.37 10.43
CA VAL A 354 -5.71 -20.92 10.71
C VAL A 354 -5.98 -21.12 12.19
N ALA A 355 -6.22 -20.04 12.93
CA ALA A 355 -6.22 -20.05 14.39
C ALA A 355 -7.52 -19.44 14.95
N ASN A 356 -8.04 -20.02 16.04
CA ASN A 356 -9.18 -19.46 16.74
C ASN A 356 -8.73 -18.21 17.53
N TYR A 357 -9.43 -17.08 17.38
CA TYR A 357 -9.02 -15.82 17.99
C TYR A 357 -8.90 -15.89 19.53
N TYR A 358 -9.76 -16.67 20.20
CA TYR A 358 -9.74 -16.78 21.66
C TYR A 358 -8.68 -17.76 22.20
N LYS A 359 -7.93 -18.43 21.31
CA LYS A 359 -6.75 -19.27 21.63
C LYS A 359 -5.44 -18.70 21.10
N GLY A 360 -5.47 -18.05 19.94
CA GLY A 360 -4.27 -17.72 19.17
C GLY A 360 -3.68 -18.93 18.44
N TRP A 361 -2.46 -18.75 17.92
CA TRP A 361 -1.73 -19.72 17.09
C TRP A 361 -0.56 -20.40 17.81
N GLY A 362 -0.44 -20.27 19.14
CA GLY A 362 0.72 -20.74 19.89
C GLY A 362 0.91 -22.26 19.86
N GLU A 363 -0.19 -23.00 19.98
CA GLU A 363 -0.25 -24.47 19.88
C GLU A 363 -0.42 -24.94 18.42
N GLY A 364 -0.11 -24.07 17.45
CA GLY A 364 -0.43 -24.28 16.03
C GLY A 364 -1.87 -23.92 15.68
N GLY A 365 -2.41 -24.61 14.66
CA GLY A 365 -3.66 -24.23 13.99
C GLY A 365 -4.79 -25.26 14.07
N LEU A 366 -5.98 -24.82 13.68
CA LEU A 366 -7.21 -25.62 13.53
C LEU A 366 -7.17 -26.57 12.32
N ARG A 367 -6.15 -26.46 11.47
CA ARG A 367 -5.90 -27.31 10.28
C ARG A 367 -4.50 -27.93 10.41
N PRO A 368 -4.24 -29.12 9.85
CA PRO A 368 -2.90 -29.70 9.82
C PRO A 368 -1.87 -28.75 9.18
N PRO A 369 -0.61 -28.72 9.67
CA PRO A 369 0.43 -27.87 9.08
C PRO A 369 0.66 -28.17 7.59
N ASN A 370 0.74 -27.11 6.79
CA ASN A 370 0.95 -27.22 5.36
C ASN A 370 2.45 -27.12 5.04
N THR A 371 3.01 -28.16 4.40
CA THR A 371 4.42 -28.23 4.01
C THR A 371 4.68 -27.75 2.58
N TYR A 372 3.65 -27.37 1.83
CA TYR A 372 3.80 -26.80 0.49
C TYR A 372 4.38 -25.38 0.56
N VAL A 373 5.44 -25.12 -0.21
CA VAL A 373 6.05 -23.80 -0.35
C VAL A 373 5.73 -23.28 -1.76
N PRO A 374 4.82 -22.29 -1.92
CA PRO A 374 4.47 -21.75 -3.23
C PRO A 374 5.68 -21.09 -3.89
N PRO A 375 5.93 -21.33 -5.20
CA PRO A 375 7.09 -20.80 -5.90
C PRO A 375 7.32 -19.31 -5.67
N PHE A 376 8.57 -18.93 -5.43
CA PHE A 376 9.00 -17.54 -5.33
C PHE A 376 9.12 -16.92 -6.74
N LEU A 377 8.92 -15.60 -6.83
CA LEU A 377 9.14 -14.82 -8.06
C LEU A 377 10.58 -14.30 -8.10
N ASN A 378 11.14 -14.07 -9.30
CA ASN A 378 12.54 -13.73 -9.46
C ASN A 378 12.78 -12.21 -9.44
N ALA A 379 12.34 -11.55 -8.38
CA ALA A 379 12.19 -10.09 -8.32
C ALA A 379 13.40 -9.30 -7.77
N THR A 380 14.58 -9.92 -7.66
CA THR A 380 15.77 -9.32 -7.02
C THR A 380 16.93 -9.03 -7.99
N GLY A 381 16.77 -9.34 -9.27
CA GLY A 381 17.70 -8.94 -10.35
C GLY A 381 17.22 -7.68 -11.10
N PHE A 382 18.03 -7.18 -12.03
CA PHE A 382 17.62 -6.07 -12.90
C PHE A 382 16.52 -6.46 -13.89
N ARG A 383 15.48 -5.63 -13.98
CA ARG A 383 14.33 -5.73 -14.91
C ARG A 383 14.70 -5.46 -16.37
N SER A 384 15.90 -4.93 -16.60
CA SER A 384 16.53 -4.71 -17.91
C SER A 384 17.30 -5.94 -18.43
N GLY A 385 16.87 -7.15 -18.09
CA GLY A 385 17.49 -8.41 -18.55
C GLY A 385 17.64 -8.46 -20.08
N VAL A 386 18.76 -9.01 -20.57
CA VAL A 386 19.30 -8.79 -21.93
C VAL A 386 18.36 -9.26 -23.05
N SER A 387 17.46 -8.37 -23.48
CA SER A 387 16.57 -8.59 -24.63
C SER A 387 17.34 -8.36 -25.93
N ARG A 388 17.83 -9.44 -26.56
CA ARG A 388 18.54 -9.40 -27.85
C ARG A 388 17.62 -9.10 -29.04
N TYR A 389 16.84 -8.02 -28.97
CA TYR A 389 15.84 -7.67 -29.98
C TYR A 389 16.33 -6.57 -30.93
N THR A 390 16.69 -6.98 -32.15
CA THR A 390 17.24 -6.11 -33.21
C THR A 390 16.16 -5.32 -33.96
N GLY A 391 15.28 -4.63 -33.22
CA GLY A 391 14.20 -3.81 -33.77
C GLY A 391 14.73 -2.51 -34.39
N THR A 392 14.78 -2.44 -35.71
CA THR A 392 15.36 -1.31 -36.49
C THR A 392 14.45 -0.07 -36.63
N ARG A 393 13.38 0.04 -35.84
CA ARG A 393 12.49 1.22 -35.86
C ARG A 393 13.24 2.45 -35.36
N ILE A 394 13.54 3.37 -36.27
CA ILE A 394 13.95 4.74 -35.94
C ILE A 394 12.76 5.43 -35.26
N ALA A 395 12.97 5.92 -34.05
CA ALA A 395 11.95 6.67 -33.33
C ALA A 395 11.88 8.11 -33.83
N ARG A 396 10.67 8.61 -34.07
CA ARG A 396 10.44 10.05 -34.26
C ARG A 396 10.34 10.75 -32.90
N ARG A 397 10.41 12.08 -32.90
CA ARG A 397 10.32 12.86 -31.66
C ARG A 397 9.01 12.59 -30.90
N GLU A 398 7.90 12.50 -31.64
CA GLU A 398 6.55 12.28 -31.11
C GLU A 398 6.42 10.88 -30.50
N ASP A 399 7.13 9.89 -31.06
CA ASP A 399 7.19 8.53 -30.53
C ASP A 399 7.92 8.49 -29.17
N ILE A 400 8.97 9.31 -29.00
CA ILE A 400 9.69 9.45 -27.73
C ILE A 400 8.85 10.22 -26.71
N GLU A 401 8.17 11.30 -27.12
CA GLU A 401 7.33 12.12 -26.23
C GLU A 401 6.12 11.32 -25.68
N ASP A 402 5.44 10.51 -26.50
CA ASP A 402 4.40 9.60 -25.98
C ASP A 402 4.97 8.53 -25.03
N LEU A 403 6.13 7.97 -25.37
CA LEU A 403 6.76 6.95 -24.53
C LEU A 403 7.25 7.53 -23.18
N THR A 404 7.69 8.79 -23.15
CA THR A 404 7.96 9.55 -21.92
C THR A 404 6.69 9.75 -21.11
N ARG A 405 5.56 10.14 -21.73
CA ARG A 405 4.25 10.26 -21.05
C ARG A 405 3.76 8.92 -20.48
N ARG A 406 3.96 7.81 -21.20
CA ARG A 406 3.64 6.46 -20.74
C ARG A 406 4.50 6.05 -19.53
N LEU A 407 5.78 6.42 -19.52
CA LEU A 407 6.66 6.23 -18.35
C LEU A 407 6.22 7.08 -17.15
N GLN A 408 5.87 8.35 -17.39
CA GLN A 408 5.38 9.26 -16.35
C GLN A 408 4.16 8.71 -15.61
N ARG A 409 3.29 7.93 -16.28
CA ARG A 409 2.16 7.25 -15.62
C ARG A 409 2.57 6.22 -14.57
N SER A 410 3.65 5.46 -14.79
CA SER A 410 4.15 4.51 -13.78
C SER A 410 4.95 5.23 -12.68
N ALA A 411 5.68 6.30 -13.01
CA ALA A 411 6.29 7.17 -12.00
C ALA A 411 5.23 7.90 -11.12
N ALA A 412 4.06 8.19 -11.68
CA ALA A 412 2.91 8.77 -10.96
C ALA A 412 2.24 7.75 -10.01
N TYR A 413 2.18 6.47 -10.39
CA TYR A 413 1.77 5.39 -9.49
C TYR A 413 2.67 5.40 -8.24
N ASP A 414 4.00 5.40 -8.44
CA ASP A 414 4.97 5.45 -7.34
C ASP A 414 4.84 6.71 -6.50
N GLY A 415 4.64 7.88 -7.14
CA GLY A 415 4.47 9.17 -6.46
C GLY A 415 3.24 9.25 -5.56
N ALA A 416 2.09 8.75 -6.03
CA ALA A 416 0.86 8.69 -5.25
C ALA A 416 0.96 7.69 -4.09
N GLU A 417 1.57 6.53 -4.30
CA GLU A 417 1.86 5.56 -3.22
C GLU A 417 2.78 6.17 -2.15
N ASN A 418 3.86 6.87 -2.56
CA ASN A 418 4.78 7.56 -1.65
C ASN A 418 4.06 8.63 -0.80
N GLN A 419 3.21 9.45 -1.42
CA GLN A 419 2.44 10.48 -0.74
C GLN A 419 1.41 9.89 0.25
N SER A 420 0.74 8.80 -0.15
CA SER A 420 -0.20 8.09 0.73
C SER A 420 0.48 7.60 2.01
N HIS A 421 1.68 7.04 1.91
CA HIS A 421 2.42 6.52 3.06
C HIS A 421 3.09 7.61 3.91
N ALA A 422 3.62 8.67 3.27
CA ALA A 422 4.17 9.84 3.97
C ALA A 422 3.11 10.53 4.86
N TYR A 423 1.86 10.62 4.37
CA TYR A 423 0.71 11.08 5.14
C TYR A 423 0.46 10.24 6.40
N GLY A 424 0.52 8.91 6.28
CA GLY A 424 0.41 7.99 7.42
C GLY A 424 1.47 8.26 8.48
N TYR A 425 2.75 8.32 8.08
CA TYR A 425 3.85 8.53 9.03
C TYR A 425 3.76 9.87 9.79
N PHE A 426 3.50 11.00 9.12
CA PHE A 426 3.34 12.28 9.83
C PHE A 426 2.08 12.29 10.73
N LEU A 427 1.03 11.55 10.39
CA LEU A 427 -0.17 11.43 11.22
C LEU A 427 0.05 10.55 12.47
N ASP A 428 0.90 9.53 12.39
CA ASP A 428 1.26 8.65 13.51
C ASP A 428 2.07 9.38 14.60
N ASP A 429 2.92 10.30 14.18
CA ASP A 429 3.64 11.24 15.05
C ASP A 429 2.75 12.42 15.50
N ILE A 430 1.62 12.64 14.83
CA ILE A 430 0.77 13.84 14.90
C ILE A 430 1.61 15.12 14.66
N ASP A 431 2.47 15.08 13.65
CA ASP A 431 3.18 16.25 13.14
C ASP A 431 2.26 17.03 12.20
N CYS A 432 1.36 17.80 12.81
CA CYS A 432 0.34 18.55 12.07
C CYS A 432 0.90 19.49 11.00
N ALA A 433 2.13 19.99 11.18
CA ALA A 433 2.77 20.91 10.24
C ALA A 433 3.32 20.15 9.01
N ARG A 434 4.09 19.08 9.22
CA ARG A 434 4.60 18.25 8.10
C ARG A 434 3.49 17.48 7.40
N MET A 435 2.47 17.01 8.12
CA MET A 435 1.26 16.42 7.55
C MET A 435 0.49 17.42 6.67
N GLY A 436 0.35 18.68 7.10
CA GLY A 436 -0.30 19.73 6.29
C GLY A 436 0.50 20.11 5.05
N ALA A 437 1.84 20.16 5.14
CA ALA A 437 2.73 20.49 4.03
C ALA A 437 2.80 19.44 2.90
N LEU A 438 2.19 18.27 3.06
CA LEU A 438 1.99 17.31 1.96
C LEU A 438 0.89 17.72 0.97
N PHE A 439 -0.01 18.62 1.37
CA PHE A 439 -1.15 18.98 0.53
C PHE A 439 -0.76 19.99 -0.55
N ALA A 440 -1.44 19.87 -1.69
CA ALA A 440 -1.39 20.88 -2.74
C ALA A 440 -1.96 22.20 -2.22
N LYS A 441 -1.63 23.32 -2.88
CA LYS A 441 -2.08 24.66 -2.48
C LYS A 441 -3.60 24.76 -2.24
N ASN A 442 -4.38 24.13 -3.12
CA ASN A 442 -5.85 24.05 -3.07
C ASN A 442 -6.36 22.69 -2.55
N GLY A 443 -5.46 21.84 -2.04
CA GLY A 443 -5.79 20.52 -1.51
C GLY A 443 -6.61 20.58 -0.22
N HIS A 444 -7.40 19.54 0.03
CA HIS A 444 -8.36 19.48 1.12
C HIS A 444 -8.42 18.09 1.79
N LYS A 445 -8.75 18.07 3.08
CA LYS A 445 -8.69 16.87 3.94
C LYS A 445 -9.95 16.68 4.78
N ALA A 446 -10.53 15.49 4.75
CA ALA A 446 -11.51 15.05 5.74
C ALA A 446 -10.85 14.91 7.13
N SER A 447 -11.48 15.47 8.17
CA SER A 447 -11.21 15.10 9.56
C SER A 447 -12.42 14.33 10.12
N PRO A 448 -12.22 13.11 10.63
CA PRO A 448 -13.29 12.23 11.12
C PRO A 448 -14.39 12.94 11.90
N PHE A 449 -15.64 12.71 11.48
CA PHE A 449 -16.88 13.21 12.07
C PHE A 449 -17.07 14.75 12.07
N ALA A 450 -16.03 15.52 11.73
CA ALA A 450 -16.06 16.98 11.64
C ALA A 450 -16.46 17.46 10.24
N GLY A 451 -15.66 17.13 9.23
CA GLY A 451 -15.80 17.65 7.86
C GLY A 451 -14.46 17.93 7.20
N PHE A 452 -14.50 18.66 6.09
CA PHE A 452 -13.36 18.96 5.24
C PHE A 452 -12.73 20.31 5.55
N PHE A 453 -11.40 20.36 5.43
CA PHE A 453 -10.59 21.55 5.60
C PHE A 453 -9.73 21.77 4.35
N ILE A 454 -9.78 22.95 3.75
CA ILE A 454 -9.02 23.31 2.53
C ILE A 454 -7.77 24.16 2.86
N THR A 455 -6.72 23.95 2.06
CA THR A 455 -5.34 24.48 2.16
C THR A 455 -4.48 23.86 3.26
N PRO A 456 -3.15 23.71 3.03
CA PRO A 456 -2.19 23.20 4.02
C PRO A 456 -2.30 23.85 5.41
N GLU A 457 -2.59 25.16 5.48
CA GLU A 457 -2.64 25.91 6.73
C GLU A 457 -3.87 25.56 7.57
N ARG A 458 -5.06 25.39 6.96
CA ARG A 458 -6.27 25.02 7.71
C ARG A 458 -6.24 23.54 8.06
N ILE A 459 -5.68 22.69 7.21
CA ILE A 459 -5.42 21.28 7.49
C ILE A 459 -4.49 21.13 8.71
N SER A 460 -3.38 21.89 8.74
CA SER A 460 -2.46 21.94 9.89
C SER A 460 -3.17 22.42 11.16
N LYS A 461 -3.98 23.48 11.07
CA LYS A 461 -4.72 24.07 12.19
C LYS A 461 -5.84 23.16 12.71
N ALA A 462 -6.51 22.39 11.85
CA ALA A 462 -7.52 21.41 12.24
C ALA A 462 -6.89 20.25 13.03
N CYS A 463 -5.76 19.73 12.57
CA CYS A 463 -4.97 18.74 13.30
C CYS A 463 -4.55 19.29 14.68
N ALA A 464 -4.00 20.50 14.74
CA ALA A 464 -3.59 21.15 15.98
C ALA A 464 -4.76 21.45 16.93
N ALA A 465 -5.95 21.77 16.40
CA ALA A 465 -7.17 21.97 17.17
C ALA A 465 -7.75 20.65 17.73
N SER A 466 -7.55 19.54 17.01
CA SER A 466 -8.01 18.21 17.42
C SER A 466 -7.10 17.53 18.45
N TYR A 467 -5.78 17.71 18.33
CA TYR A 467 -4.79 16.97 19.14
C TYR A 467 -3.89 17.83 20.03
N GLY A 468 -3.95 19.15 19.90
CA GLY A 468 -3.07 20.09 20.62
C GLY A 468 -1.68 20.22 20.00
N THR A 469 -0.93 21.24 20.45
CA THR A 469 0.42 21.55 19.95
C THR A 469 1.55 21.18 20.91
N ASN A 470 1.26 21.05 22.21
CA ASN A 470 2.24 20.68 23.23
C ASN A 470 2.25 19.16 23.41
N ARG A 471 3.19 18.46 22.75
CA ARG A 471 3.34 16.99 22.82
C ARG A 471 4.71 16.59 23.37
N SER A 472 4.74 15.51 24.14
CA SER A 472 5.97 14.84 24.59
C SER A 472 6.72 14.22 23.41
N ALA A 473 8.05 14.31 23.42
CA ALA A 473 8.93 13.62 22.47
C ALA A 473 8.87 12.07 22.59
N LEU A 474 8.40 11.57 23.73
CA LEU A 474 8.10 10.15 23.96
C LEU A 474 6.58 9.94 24.00
N ARG A 475 6.07 9.08 23.11
CA ARG A 475 4.65 8.79 22.93
C ARG A 475 4.23 7.57 23.75
N THR A 476 3.29 7.75 24.67
CA THR A 476 2.74 6.67 25.52
C THR A 476 1.65 5.83 24.82
N SER A 477 1.19 6.25 23.65
CA SER A 477 0.38 5.46 22.72
C SER A 477 0.49 5.99 21.29
N ILE A 478 0.24 5.12 20.31
CA ILE A 478 0.13 5.43 18.88
C ILE A 478 -1.03 4.58 18.31
N SER A 479 -1.78 5.13 17.36
CA SER A 479 -2.64 4.36 16.46
C SER A 479 -2.05 4.57 15.07
N PHE A 480 -1.37 3.55 14.53
CA PHE A 480 -0.65 3.72 13.27
C PHE A 480 -1.64 3.82 12.10
N HIS A 481 -1.25 4.48 11.01
CA HIS A 481 -2.08 4.69 9.82
C HIS A 481 -1.44 3.97 8.63
N TRP A 482 -1.45 2.63 8.69
CA TRP A 482 -1.02 1.82 7.56
C TRP A 482 -2.05 1.94 6.44
N ARG A 483 -1.60 1.96 5.19
CA ARG A 483 -2.44 2.15 4.00
C ARG A 483 -2.14 1.11 2.90
N PRO A 484 -2.13 -0.20 3.24
CA PRO A 484 -1.73 -1.26 2.34
C PRO A 484 -2.75 -1.46 1.20
N GLN A 485 -2.36 -2.30 0.23
CA GLN A 485 -3.18 -2.70 -0.91
C GLN A 485 -3.72 -1.51 -1.76
N PRO A 486 -2.92 -0.46 -2.07
CA PRO A 486 -3.42 0.71 -2.79
C PRO A 486 -3.77 0.37 -4.25
N VAL A 487 -5.00 0.67 -4.67
CA VAL A 487 -5.38 0.74 -6.09
C VAL A 487 -5.14 2.18 -6.55
N VAL A 488 -4.21 2.38 -7.49
CA VAL A 488 -3.76 3.70 -7.95
C VAL A 488 -4.07 3.87 -9.44
N LEU A 489 -5.01 4.74 -9.75
CA LEU A 489 -5.48 5.02 -11.10
C LEU A 489 -4.99 6.40 -11.53
N VAL A 490 -4.20 6.45 -12.61
CA VAL A 490 -3.48 7.66 -13.05
C VAL A 490 -4.15 8.27 -14.30
N SER A 491 -4.19 9.59 -14.38
CA SER A 491 -4.65 10.38 -15.54
C SER A 491 -3.84 10.13 -16.82
N HIS A 492 -4.38 10.45 -17.99
CA HIS A 492 -3.72 10.20 -19.28
C HIS A 492 -2.45 11.05 -19.48
N ASP A 493 -2.44 12.26 -18.92
CA ASP A 493 -1.27 13.15 -18.90
C ASP A 493 -0.22 12.80 -17.82
N GLY A 494 -0.54 11.89 -16.89
CA GLY A 494 0.34 11.50 -15.79
C GLY A 494 0.50 12.54 -14.67
N ARG A 495 -0.32 13.61 -14.64
CA ARG A 495 -0.19 14.71 -13.66
C ARG A 495 -1.12 14.61 -12.46
N SER A 496 -1.93 13.56 -12.37
CA SER A 496 -2.90 13.35 -11.30
C SER A 496 -3.22 11.86 -11.12
N ALA A 497 -3.57 11.47 -9.90
CA ALA A 497 -3.91 10.10 -9.55
C ALA A 497 -5.06 10.04 -8.54
N THR A 498 -5.85 8.97 -8.61
CA THR A 498 -6.84 8.59 -7.61
C THR A 498 -6.33 7.32 -6.93
N LEU A 499 -6.35 7.28 -5.61
CA LEU A 499 -5.82 6.16 -4.82
C LEU A 499 -6.89 5.68 -3.83
N ARG A 500 -7.34 4.43 -3.96
CA ARG A 500 -8.16 3.75 -2.96
C ARG A 500 -7.27 2.79 -2.18
N ALA A 501 -7.13 3.02 -0.89
CA ALA A 501 -6.29 2.21 -0.01
C ALA A 501 -7.04 1.84 1.27
N ARG A 502 -6.67 0.73 1.89
CA ARG A 502 -7.11 0.41 3.25
C ARG A 502 -6.64 1.50 4.21
N LEU A 503 -7.27 1.58 5.36
CA LEU A 503 -6.66 1.98 6.61
C LEU A 503 -6.58 0.71 7.45
N LEU A 504 -5.38 0.29 7.82
CA LEU A 504 -5.18 -0.68 8.88
C LEU A 504 -4.49 0.02 10.05
N GLN A 505 -5.06 -0.10 11.24
CA GLN A 505 -4.49 0.53 12.44
C GLN A 505 -4.12 -0.50 13.49
N PRO A 506 -2.94 -1.14 13.41
CA PRO A 506 -2.33 -1.60 14.65
C PRO A 506 -2.16 -0.37 15.56
N SER A 507 -2.47 -0.53 16.83
CA SER A 507 -2.26 0.50 17.85
C SER A 507 -1.37 -0.05 18.96
N THR A 508 -0.72 0.82 19.72
CA THR A 508 0.14 0.44 20.84
C THR A 508 -0.02 1.41 22.00
N SER A 509 0.27 0.94 23.21
CA SER A 509 0.31 1.74 24.42
C SER A 509 1.38 1.21 25.38
N ALA A 510 1.90 2.09 26.23
CA ALA A 510 2.74 1.72 27.36
C ALA A 510 2.01 0.83 28.39
N THR A 511 0.68 0.92 28.51
CA THR A 511 -0.11 0.24 29.54
C THR A 511 -1.18 -0.72 29.00
N LYS A 512 -1.88 -0.35 27.94
CA LYS A 512 -2.94 -1.18 27.33
C LYS A 512 -2.41 -2.09 26.23
N ALA A 513 -3.03 -3.26 26.08
CA ALA A 513 -2.83 -4.10 24.89
C ALA A 513 -3.22 -3.32 23.62
N GLY A 514 -2.49 -3.55 22.53
CA GLY A 514 -2.85 -3.00 21.22
C GLY A 514 -4.11 -3.62 20.62
N ILE A 515 -4.80 -2.84 19.80
CA ILE A 515 -6.00 -3.22 19.05
C ILE A 515 -5.84 -2.91 17.55
N PHE A 516 -6.67 -3.53 16.71
CA PHE A 516 -6.79 -3.23 15.28
C PHE A 516 -8.07 -2.44 14.97
N ASN A 517 -7.96 -1.42 14.12
CA ASN A 517 -9.10 -0.77 13.44
C ASN A 517 -8.93 -0.87 11.92
N ASN A 518 -10.06 -0.83 11.19
CA ASN A 518 -10.09 -0.87 9.73
C ASN A 518 -11.11 0.13 9.16
N ALA A 519 -10.71 0.80 8.07
CA ALA A 519 -11.54 1.69 7.24
C ALA A 519 -10.99 1.68 5.81
N ILE A 520 -11.63 2.38 4.87
CA ILE A 520 -11.12 2.58 3.51
C ILE A 520 -10.97 4.08 3.23
N TYR A 521 -9.82 4.47 2.68
CA TYR A 521 -9.57 5.80 2.16
C TYR A 521 -9.83 5.87 0.65
N HIS A 522 -10.24 7.07 0.22
CA HIS A 522 -10.31 7.47 -1.18
C HIS A 522 -9.60 8.83 -1.31
N ASP A 523 -8.46 8.80 -1.98
CA ASP A 523 -7.56 9.94 -2.14
C ASP A 523 -7.54 10.39 -3.61
N GLN A 524 -7.24 11.67 -3.82
CA GLN A 524 -6.73 12.22 -5.06
C GLN A 524 -5.37 12.89 -4.79
N MET A 525 -4.46 12.83 -5.77
CA MET A 525 -3.14 13.46 -5.76
C MET A 525 -2.86 14.19 -7.07
N VAL A 526 -1.99 15.20 -7.02
CA VAL A 526 -1.56 16.01 -8.17
C VAL A 526 -0.05 16.18 -8.22
N LEU A 527 0.48 16.41 -9.43
CA LEU A 527 1.85 16.87 -9.67
C LEU A 527 1.87 18.41 -9.69
N GLU A 528 2.09 19.02 -8.52
CA GLU A 528 2.18 20.47 -8.31
C GLU A 528 3.66 20.88 -8.16
N ASP A 529 4.11 21.87 -8.96
CA ASP A 529 5.51 22.37 -8.97
C ASP A 529 6.60 21.27 -9.05
N GLY A 530 6.29 20.20 -9.80
CA GLY A 530 7.20 19.05 -10.00
C GLY A 530 7.23 18.05 -8.83
N LYS A 531 6.31 18.16 -7.87
CA LYS A 531 6.21 17.29 -6.69
C LYS A 531 4.82 16.66 -6.62
N TRP A 532 4.75 15.39 -6.23
CA TRP A 532 3.47 14.79 -5.86
C TRP A 532 2.96 15.39 -4.56
N ARG A 533 1.70 15.83 -4.56
CA ARG A 533 1.01 16.46 -3.43
C ARG A 533 -0.39 15.88 -3.27
N LEU A 534 -0.90 15.86 -2.05
CA LEU A 534 -2.25 15.40 -1.71
C LEU A 534 -3.29 16.45 -2.17
N TRP A 535 -4.31 16.03 -2.92
CA TRP A 535 -5.37 16.90 -3.43
C TRP A 535 -6.67 16.77 -2.64
N SER A 536 -7.17 15.54 -2.49
CA SER A 536 -8.35 15.22 -1.68
C SER A 536 -8.03 13.99 -0.85
N ILE A 537 -8.36 13.99 0.44
CA ILE A 537 -8.11 12.86 1.34
C ILE A 537 -9.37 12.58 2.14
N THR A 538 -10.04 11.47 1.84
CA THR A 538 -11.36 11.12 2.42
C THR A 538 -11.39 9.67 2.92
N ILE A 539 -12.26 9.37 3.88
CA ILE A 539 -12.43 8.03 4.45
C ILE A 539 -13.86 7.54 4.13
N ASP A 540 -14.07 7.12 2.87
CA ASP A 540 -15.39 6.78 2.31
C ASP A 540 -16.15 5.70 3.09
N GLU A 541 -15.44 4.76 3.75
CA GLU A 541 -16.04 3.62 4.46
C GLU A 541 -15.33 3.40 5.80
N TYR A 542 -16.09 3.31 6.90
CA TYR A 542 -15.60 2.76 8.16
C TYR A 542 -15.97 1.27 8.25
N TYR A 543 -15.00 0.40 8.57
CA TYR A 543 -15.19 -1.05 8.47
C TYR A 543 -15.42 -1.71 9.85
N TRP A 544 -14.42 -1.75 10.72
CA TRP A 544 -14.54 -2.34 12.07
C TRP A 544 -13.44 -1.90 13.04
N THR A 545 -13.59 -2.30 14.31
CA THR A 545 -12.60 -2.16 15.39
C THR A 545 -12.65 -3.37 16.32
N SER A 546 -11.50 -3.83 16.82
CA SER A 546 -11.45 -4.80 17.92
C SER A 546 -11.61 -4.08 19.27
N SER A 547 -12.66 -4.40 20.03
CA SER A 547 -13.07 -3.62 21.21
C SER A 547 -12.06 -3.66 22.35
N THR A 548 -11.44 -4.82 22.58
CA THR A 548 -10.15 -4.99 23.26
C THR A 548 -9.37 -6.08 22.52
N TRP A 549 -8.13 -6.34 22.93
CA TRP A 549 -7.38 -7.47 22.41
C TRP A 549 -7.96 -8.84 22.85
N GLU A 550 -8.50 -8.91 24.06
CA GLU A 550 -9.09 -10.14 24.60
C GLU A 550 -10.46 -10.46 23.98
N GLY A 551 -11.23 -9.43 23.62
CA GLY A 551 -12.53 -9.57 22.95
C GLY A 551 -12.44 -9.71 21.43
N GLY A 552 -11.46 -9.06 20.80
CA GLY A 552 -11.28 -9.01 19.35
C GLY A 552 -12.34 -8.19 18.62
N TRP A 553 -12.35 -8.32 17.29
CA TRP A 553 -13.37 -7.73 16.41
C TRP A 553 -14.74 -8.40 16.54
N ALA A 554 -14.81 -9.66 17.01
CA ALA A 554 -16.08 -10.32 17.33
C ALA A 554 -16.67 -9.94 18.71
N ASP A 555 -16.02 -9.07 19.50
CA ASP A 555 -16.65 -8.34 20.62
C ASP A 555 -17.19 -6.96 20.21
N ALA A 556 -17.13 -6.58 18.91
CA ALA A 556 -17.74 -5.36 18.42
C ALA A 556 -19.24 -5.30 18.77
N LYS A 557 -19.70 -4.14 19.24
CA LYS A 557 -21.08 -3.89 19.67
C LYS A 557 -21.72 -2.94 18.66
N PRO A 558 -22.55 -3.44 17.72
CA PRO A 558 -23.14 -2.60 16.68
C PRO A 558 -23.94 -1.43 17.26
N ARG A 559 -23.76 -0.24 16.68
CA ARG A 559 -24.59 0.92 16.99
C ARG A 559 -26.04 0.61 16.61
N ASN A 560 -26.97 0.87 17.52
CA ASN A 560 -28.41 0.83 17.22
C ASN A 560 -28.72 1.86 16.12
N ALA A 561 -29.26 1.40 14.99
CA ALA A 561 -29.57 2.25 13.83
C ALA A 561 -30.57 3.38 14.15
N SER A 562 -31.44 3.20 15.15
CA SER A 562 -32.39 4.22 15.61
C SER A 562 -31.76 5.26 16.56
N ALA A 563 -30.50 5.10 16.97
CA ALA A 563 -29.82 6.08 17.82
C ALA A 563 -29.39 7.30 16.99
N PRO A 564 -29.60 8.54 17.49
CA PRO A 564 -29.21 9.74 16.77
C PRO A 564 -27.69 9.82 16.57
N ASP A 565 -27.29 10.55 15.55
CA ASP A 565 -25.89 10.67 15.14
C ASP A 565 -25.02 11.34 16.21
N PRO A 566 -23.77 10.86 16.41
CA PRO A 566 -22.79 11.54 17.25
C PRO A 566 -22.64 13.01 16.85
N GLN A 567 -22.66 13.88 17.87
CA GLN A 567 -22.38 15.30 17.70
C GLN A 567 -20.94 15.49 17.19
N PRO A 568 -20.68 16.49 16.33
CA PRO A 568 -19.33 16.76 15.85
C PRO A 568 -18.32 16.97 17.00
N PRO A 569 -17.05 16.59 16.84
CA PRO A 569 -16.04 16.73 17.88
C PRO A 569 -15.99 18.15 18.45
N GLY A 570 -15.93 18.27 19.78
CA GLY A 570 -16.14 19.54 20.48
C GLY A 570 -15.16 20.68 20.09
N TRP A 571 -14.00 20.36 19.51
CA TRP A 571 -13.05 21.33 18.99
C TRP A 571 -13.56 22.07 17.74
N THR A 572 -14.47 21.48 16.96
CA THR A 572 -15.02 22.10 15.74
C THR A 572 -15.79 23.39 16.04
N LYS A 573 -16.32 23.53 17.27
CA LYS A 573 -16.94 24.78 17.77
C LYS A 573 -15.95 25.95 17.86
N LYS A 574 -14.64 25.69 17.89
CA LYS A 574 -13.56 26.69 17.90
C LYS A 574 -12.87 26.81 16.54
N PHE A 575 -12.82 25.72 15.76
CA PHE A 575 -12.23 25.70 14.43
C PHE A 575 -13.12 24.88 13.48
N PRO A 576 -14.16 25.49 12.88
CA PRO A 576 -15.12 24.77 12.05
C PRO A 576 -14.53 24.36 10.68
N PRO A 577 -15.02 23.26 10.10
CA PRO A 577 -14.68 22.85 8.73
C PRO A 577 -15.22 23.85 7.69
N ASP A 578 -14.65 23.81 6.49
CA ASP A 578 -15.10 24.59 5.33
C ASP A 578 -16.33 23.97 4.65
N VAL A 579 -16.49 22.65 4.80
CA VAL A 579 -17.67 21.86 4.45
C VAL A 579 -17.84 20.83 5.57
N SER A 580 -18.95 20.86 6.30
CA SER A 580 -19.21 19.86 7.35
C SER A 580 -19.70 18.53 6.74
N ILE A 581 -19.59 17.44 7.50
CA ILE A 581 -20.16 16.14 7.08
C ILE A 581 -21.66 16.24 6.75
N LYS A 582 -22.39 17.12 7.45
CA LYS A 582 -23.83 17.33 7.19
C LYS A 582 -24.07 17.93 5.81
N ASP A 583 -23.18 18.79 5.32
CA ASP A 583 -23.35 19.51 4.05
C ASP A 583 -23.09 18.58 2.85
N VAL A 584 -22.24 17.55 3.01
CA VAL A 584 -21.99 16.52 1.99
C VAL A 584 -23.17 15.54 1.85
N GLY A 585 -23.94 15.33 2.92
CA GLY A 585 -25.12 14.44 2.90
C GLY A 585 -24.75 12.96 2.83
N GLU A 586 -25.50 12.18 2.03
CA GLU A 586 -25.48 10.71 2.09
C GLU A 586 -24.13 10.06 1.74
N ARG A 587 -23.28 10.73 0.95
CA ARG A 587 -21.94 10.23 0.56
C ARG A 587 -20.98 10.02 1.74
N GLU A 588 -21.24 10.66 2.89
CA GLU A 588 -20.49 10.49 4.16
C GLU A 588 -21.33 9.79 5.26
N SER A 589 -22.52 9.26 4.92
CA SER A 589 -23.35 8.54 5.89
C SER A 589 -22.69 7.24 6.36
N THR A 590 -22.03 6.52 5.45
CA THR A 590 -21.24 5.30 5.68
C THR A 590 -20.22 5.45 6.80
N PHE A 591 -19.44 6.53 6.78
CA PHE A 591 -18.40 6.81 7.78
C PHE A 591 -18.97 6.97 9.20
N ARG A 592 -20.27 7.27 9.34
CA ARG A 592 -20.99 7.41 10.61
C ARG A 592 -21.77 6.15 11.02
N GLY A 593 -21.73 5.08 10.20
CA GLY A 593 -22.53 3.86 10.37
C GLY A 593 -23.93 3.94 9.74
N GLY A 594 -24.11 4.79 8.74
CA GLY A 594 -25.31 4.88 7.91
C GLY A 594 -25.40 3.80 6.82
N SER A 595 -26.41 3.90 5.96
CA SER A 595 -26.93 2.82 5.10
C SER A 595 -26.23 2.61 3.75
N GLY A 596 -25.16 3.34 3.44
CA GLY A 596 -24.58 3.34 2.10
C GLY A 596 -23.86 2.04 1.69
N ASN A 597 -24.29 1.43 0.59
CA ASN A 597 -23.62 0.29 -0.03
C ASN A 597 -22.66 0.76 -1.13
N ASN A 598 -21.43 1.12 -0.76
CA ASN A 598 -20.39 1.43 -1.74
C ASN A 598 -19.67 0.13 -2.16
N LEU A 599 -19.83 -0.25 -3.43
CA LEU A 599 -19.36 -1.51 -4.04
C LEU A 599 -19.00 -1.22 -5.51
N VAL A 600 -17.72 -1.24 -5.90
CA VAL A 600 -17.26 -0.74 -7.22
C VAL A 600 -16.65 -1.84 -8.09
N SER A 601 -17.45 -2.52 -8.91
CA SER A 601 -16.96 -3.33 -10.05
C SER A 601 -16.48 -2.44 -11.22
N GLY A 602 -16.09 -3.07 -12.34
CA GLY A 602 -16.15 -2.42 -13.66
C GLY A 602 -17.58 -2.08 -14.13
N ARG A 603 -18.62 -2.49 -13.39
CA ARG A 603 -20.00 -2.01 -13.53
C ARG A 603 -20.10 -0.68 -12.80
N VAL A 604 -20.71 0.35 -13.40
CA VAL A 604 -21.02 1.61 -12.71
C VAL A 604 -21.99 1.30 -11.56
N PRO A 605 -21.64 1.54 -10.28
CA PRO A 605 -22.52 1.23 -9.16
C PRO A 605 -23.78 2.09 -9.13
N GLU A 606 -24.84 1.60 -8.49
CA GLU A 606 -26.09 2.34 -8.26
C GLU A 606 -25.83 3.70 -7.56
N PHE A 607 -24.85 3.73 -6.66
CA PHE A 607 -24.43 4.92 -5.90
C PHE A 607 -23.08 5.50 -6.39
N TYR A 608 -22.74 5.30 -7.67
CA TYR A 608 -21.52 5.84 -8.28
C TYR A 608 -21.45 7.37 -8.16
N TRP A 609 -20.29 7.88 -7.74
CA TRP A 609 -20.06 9.32 -7.63
C TRP A 609 -18.69 9.72 -8.20
N PRO A 610 -18.64 10.54 -9.27
CA PRO A 610 -17.39 10.98 -9.88
C PRO A 610 -16.69 12.07 -9.05
N GLY A 611 -15.36 12.10 -9.11
CA GLY A 611 -14.52 13.11 -8.44
C GLY A 611 -14.57 13.06 -6.91
N CYS A 612 -13.93 14.04 -6.28
CA CYS A 612 -13.76 14.08 -4.83
C CYS A 612 -15.08 14.16 -4.03
N VAL A 613 -15.07 13.72 -2.77
CA VAL A 613 -16.26 13.69 -1.90
C VAL A 613 -16.93 15.07 -1.72
N PRO A 614 -16.24 16.14 -1.29
CA PRO A 614 -16.85 17.46 -1.17
C PRO A 614 -17.09 18.16 -2.52
N CYS A 615 -16.57 17.64 -3.64
CA CYS A 615 -16.64 18.31 -4.96
C CYS A 615 -18.06 18.52 -5.49
N TRP A 616 -19.06 17.82 -4.94
CA TRP A 616 -20.47 18.08 -5.28
C TRP A 616 -20.97 19.43 -4.74
N VAL A 617 -20.66 19.73 -3.49
CA VAL A 617 -21.03 20.99 -2.81
C VAL A 617 -19.95 22.07 -2.93
N LYS A 618 -18.78 21.68 -3.44
CA LYS A 618 -17.65 22.54 -3.81
C LYS A 618 -17.06 22.16 -5.17
N PRO A 619 -17.78 22.38 -6.29
CA PRO A 619 -17.26 22.09 -7.63
C PRO A 619 -15.92 22.76 -7.92
N GLU A 620 -15.63 23.90 -7.30
CA GLU A 620 -14.37 24.62 -7.39
C GLU A 620 -13.15 23.88 -6.75
N TRP A 621 -13.38 22.80 -6.00
CA TRP A 621 -12.34 21.94 -5.43
C TRP A 621 -11.98 20.72 -6.30
N SER A 622 -12.61 20.53 -7.46
CA SER A 622 -12.29 19.39 -8.35
C SER A 622 -10.97 19.57 -9.11
N LEU A 623 -10.37 18.46 -9.54
CA LEU A 623 -9.15 18.44 -10.33
C LEU A 623 -9.30 19.28 -11.62
N GLU A 624 -10.42 19.09 -12.33
CA GLU A 624 -10.73 19.80 -13.59
C GLU A 624 -10.81 21.32 -13.43
N ARG A 625 -11.43 21.81 -12.34
CA ARG A 625 -11.51 23.26 -12.06
C ARG A 625 -10.16 23.88 -11.70
N ASN A 626 -9.15 23.05 -11.43
CA ASN A 626 -7.81 23.47 -11.02
C ASN A 626 -6.71 23.07 -12.04
N GLY A 627 -7.08 22.65 -13.27
CA GLY A 627 -6.14 22.42 -14.36
C GLY A 627 -5.48 21.03 -14.38
N TYR A 628 -6.09 20.05 -13.72
CA TYR A 628 -5.70 18.64 -13.71
C TYR A 628 -6.80 17.77 -14.34
N GLN A 629 -6.44 16.64 -14.93
CA GLN A 629 -7.40 15.69 -15.48
C GLN A 629 -7.96 14.78 -14.38
N GLU A 630 -9.28 14.56 -14.32
CA GLU A 630 -9.83 13.50 -13.45
C GLU A 630 -9.33 12.10 -13.92
N PRO A 631 -8.72 11.29 -13.04
CA PRO A 631 -8.23 9.96 -13.40
C PRO A 631 -9.36 8.97 -13.71
N PRO A 632 -9.06 7.82 -14.33
CA PRO A 632 -10.03 6.73 -14.49
C PRO A 632 -10.57 6.29 -13.12
N THR A 633 -11.87 5.98 -13.04
CA THR A 633 -12.56 5.66 -11.78
C THR A 633 -12.73 4.16 -11.51
N GLY A 634 -12.13 3.30 -12.33
CA GLY A 634 -12.05 1.86 -12.12
C GLY A 634 -11.10 1.16 -13.08
N PRO A 635 -10.88 -0.16 -12.94
CA PRO A 635 -10.24 -0.99 -13.96
C PRO A 635 -10.97 -0.87 -15.30
N ARG A 636 -10.24 -0.96 -16.42
CA ARG A 636 -10.88 -0.96 -17.75
C ARG A 636 -11.57 -2.30 -18.01
N SER A 637 -12.88 -2.37 -17.78
CA SER A 637 -13.70 -3.38 -18.43
C SER A 637 -13.60 -3.19 -19.95
N GLY A 638 -13.14 -4.21 -20.68
CA GLY A 638 -13.30 -4.25 -22.13
C GLY A 638 -14.79 -4.37 -22.51
N ASN A 639 -15.11 -4.39 -23.81
CA ASN A 639 -16.47 -4.66 -24.30
C ASN A 639 -16.88 -6.13 -24.14
N ARG A 640 -16.62 -6.73 -22.98
CA ARG A 640 -17.28 -7.94 -22.49
C ARG A 640 -18.73 -7.57 -22.16
N THR A 641 -19.59 -7.56 -23.18
CA THR A 641 -21.03 -7.61 -22.96
C THR A 641 -21.37 -8.94 -22.31
N VAL A 642 -21.40 -8.98 -20.97
CA VAL A 642 -21.94 -10.10 -20.20
C VAL A 642 -23.41 -10.22 -20.58
N GLY A 643 -23.69 -11.12 -21.53
CA GLY A 643 -25.02 -11.26 -22.10
C GLY A 643 -26.01 -11.66 -21.02
N ARG A 644 -27.06 -10.85 -20.82
CA ARG A 644 -28.16 -11.15 -19.89
C ARG A 644 -28.82 -12.48 -20.24
N ARG A 645 -28.33 -13.57 -19.67
CA ARG A 645 -29.05 -14.84 -19.56
C ARG A 645 -29.98 -14.73 -18.36
N GLY A 646 -31.19 -14.24 -18.60
CA GLY A 646 -32.21 -14.22 -17.57
C GLY A 646 -32.78 -15.61 -17.32
N VAL A 647 -32.86 -15.99 -16.04
CA VAL A 647 -34.07 -16.54 -15.41
C VAL A 647 -34.27 -15.75 -14.12
#